data_AF-A0A4R4RXH5-F1
#
_entry.id   AF-A0A4R4RXH5-F1
#
_cell.length_a   1.000
_cell.length_b   1.000
_cell.length_c   1.000
_cell.angle_alpha   90.00
_cell.angle_beta   90.00
_cell.angle_gamma   90.00
#
_symmetry.space_group_name_H-M   'P 1'
#
loop_
_entity.id
_entity.type
_entity.pdbx_description
1 polymer ?
#
loop_
_entity_poly.entity_id
_entity_poly.type
_entity_poly.pdbx_seq_one_letter_code
_entity_poly.pdbx_strand_id
1 'polypeptide(L)'
;MIEVLDRAAGTSSGRREGETRTARLMDGVTDGAVLLFAAWTVVYHLGLLLRPPTWVLLLGWLAASAAIAALYGARRGWWESGPPWREHSGPAAAPPPRSLAVISVAAGLVAGTCAGLNTSGVPWWCTWAPGAVSAAASAAYLLLLFRGPRGGDRPPGTEEPASGEPDGEDDRARETRWGTPLALLTGAGFAVASLFIVNSDGDDAYFVSRSVATAATGEIPLKDVIFTPGTADEIAGEPPVSSIEVLAGAVARLLGVPAASFLWYLVLPAATFFAIWALWRLVRTWAPRRAVPCFAVAATYLLWCGTSTASLGSFHLLRMWQGKAILVSVLLPLLFVYMTRWAERRSRADLALLAAAGVAAVGLTSSAAFVVPLVAGAAAVPLVAAGRVRTGVAACAAAVYPLAAGLMVMLFNDDTSVAGTVHDGAGSYEWVLQQSVLGVLAGCALWLSPLTARRGVPALITAGVAAGLTALVLPGVLGVTADLSGAGQVLWRTMWLVPAPVLIGLLATVRLPVARRGPRPVRLLAAGAPAAALAAALIAGGVPVWSASNGSAVVGQPAWKASGTSVGAARNVIGLAGPGGLVLMPPAAMRSVPLLTVRTHAVNANGHYLRSLPVSQRFIDDRKTLTAAVRAAHGSKPEESEVRAALARTGVDVACAWRWDERGTGLLRAAGYGDERLVGSLRCLFPPRA
;
A
#
# COMPACT_ATOMS: atom_id res chain seq x y z
N MET A 1 22.35 10.64 1.15
CA MET A 1 22.73 11.53 2.27
C MET A 1 23.53 10.79 3.35
N ILE A 2 22.99 9.71 3.94
CA ILE A 2 23.70 8.88 4.94
C ILE A 2 25.03 8.30 4.40
N GLU A 3 25.02 7.73 3.19
CA GLU A 3 26.25 7.15 2.61
C GLU A 3 27.20 8.19 1.98
N VAL A 4 26.69 9.39 1.63
CA VAL A 4 27.52 10.50 1.12
C VAL A 4 28.34 11.11 2.26
N LEU A 5 27.76 11.15 3.47
CA LEU A 5 28.45 11.52 4.70
C LEU A 5 29.41 10.42 5.18
N ASP A 6 29.12 9.14 4.93
CA ASP A 6 30.07 8.03 5.19
C ASP A 6 31.31 8.06 4.31
N ARG A 7 31.18 8.51 3.04
CA ARG A 7 32.32 8.54 2.10
C ARG A 7 33.32 9.65 2.38
N ALA A 8 32.91 10.75 3.00
CA ALA A 8 33.79 11.91 3.24
C ALA A 8 34.69 11.77 4.48
N ALA A 9 34.39 10.84 5.40
CA ALA A 9 34.99 10.83 6.74
C ALA A 9 35.92 9.64 7.05
N GLY A 10 36.12 8.68 6.14
CA GLY A 10 37.19 7.67 6.27
C GLY A 10 37.19 6.78 7.53
N THR A 11 36.08 6.67 8.29
CA THR A 11 36.03 5.87 9.52
C THR A 11 35.06 4.70 9.41
N SER A 12 35.61 3.49 9.50
CA SER A 12 34.90 2.21 9.50
C SER A 12 34.25 1.92 10.87
N SER A 13 33.06 2.43 11.14
CA SER A 13 32.22 1.90 12.23
C SER A 13 31.36 0.74 11.71
N GLY A 14 31.71 -0.48 12.14
CA GLY A 14 30.91 -1.69 11.95
C GLY A 14 30.73 -2.16 10.51
N ARG A 15 31.77 -2.77 9.91
CA ARG A 15 31.62 -3.62 8.72
C ARG A 15 30.52 -4.65 9.01
N ARG A 16 29.33 -4.50 8.40
CA ARG A 16 28.38 -5.61 8.28
C ARG A 16 29.03 -6.61 7.32
N GLU A 17 29.73 -7.60 7.87
CA GLU A 17 30.30 -8.69 7.10
C GLU A 17 29.19 -9.34 6.26
N GLY A 18 29.36 -9.36 4.93
CA GLY A 18 28.43 -9.97 3.98
C GLY A 18 27.47 -9.06 3.19
N GLU A 19 27.30 -7.76 3.52
CA GLU A 19 26.44 -6.86 2.72
C GLU A 19 27.21 -6.15 1.59
N THR A 20 26.67 -6.22 0.36
CA THR A 20 27.26 -5.50 -0.79
C THR A 20 27.16 -3.99 -0.61
N ARG A 21 28.12 -3.24 -1.17
CA ARG A 21 28.10 -1.77 -1.17
C ARG A 21 26.80 -1.23 -1.79
N THR A 22 26.36 -1.85 -2.88
CA THR A 22 25.12 -1.48 -3.58
C THR A 22 23.88 -1.64 -2.69
N ALA A 23 23.78 -2.74 -1.93
CA ALA A 23 22.65 -2.94 -1.02
C ALA A 23 22.59 -1.87 0.07
N ARG A 24 23.75 -1.50 0.65
CA ARG A 24 23.82 -0.45 1.67
C ARG A 24 23.44 0.93 1.12
N LEU A 25 23.91 1.27 -0.07
CA LEU A 25 23.52 2.50 -0.76
C LEU A 25 21.99 2.56 -0.96
N MET A 26 21.39 1.50 -1.50
CA MET A 26 19.95 1.47 -1.78
C MET A 26 19.09 1.44 -0.50
N ASP A 27 19.55 0.76 0.55
CA ASP A 27 18.93 0.84 1.88
C ASP A 27 18.97 2.28 2.41
N GLY A 28 20.11 2.96 2.30
CA GLY A 28 20.26 4.36 2.71
C GLY A 28 19.44 5.35 1.88
N VAL A 29 19.29 5.11 0.58
CA VAL A 29 18.38 5.89 -0.29
C VAL A 29 16.93 5.71 0.15
N THR A 30 16.53 4.47 0.45
CA THR A 30 15.17 4.15 0.89
C THR A 30 14.86 4.76 2.27
N ASP A 31 15.78 4.61 3.24
CA ASP A 31 15.66 5.22 4.56
C ASP A 31 15.59 6.76 4.44
N GLY A 32 16.41 7.35 3.57
CA GLY A 32 16.38 8.77 3.25
C GLY A 32 15.07 9.24 2.63
N ALA A 33 14.48 8.48 1.71
CA ALA A 33 13.19 8.80 1.09
C ALA A 33 12.06 8.82 2.13
N VAL A 34 12.05 7.87 3.08
CA VAL A 34 11.09 7.86 4.20
C VAL A 34 11.23 9.11 5.06
N LEU A 35 12.46 9.50 5.42
CA LEU A 35 12.71 10.70 6.23
C LEU A 35 12.31 11.99 5.50
N LEU A 36 12.66 12.11 4.22
CA LEU A 36 12.29 13.26 3.40
C LEU A 36 10.78 13.38 3.26
N PHE A 37 10.08 12.26 3.02
CA PHE A 37 8.63 12.28 2.91
C PHE A 37 7.95 12.56 4.26
N ALA A 38 8.47 12.02 5.37
CA ALA A 38 7.99 12.38 6.71
C ALA A 38 8.13 13.88 7.00
N ALA A 39 9.26 14.49 6.64
CA ALA A 39 9.47 15.93 6.77
C ALA A 39 8.48 16.73 5.92
N TRP A 40 8.22 16.28 4.68
CA TRP A 40 7.17 16.88 3.84
C TRP A 40 5.80 16.81 4.50
N THR A 41 5.39 15.66 5.03
CA THR A 41 4.08 15.50 5.70
C THR A 41 3.91 16.48 6.85
N VAL A 42 4.96 16.71 7.66
CA VAL A 42 4.90 17.68 8.77
C VAL A 42 4.74 19.11 8.22
N VAL A 43 5.54 19.49 7.22
CA VAL A 43 5.45 20.81 6.59
C VAL A 43 4.08 21.03 5.95
N TYR A 44 3.53 20.00 5.31
CA TYR A 44 2.19 20.01 4.73
C TYR A 44 1.12 20.20 5.79
N HIS A 45 1.14 19.46 6.91
CA HIS A 45 0.18 19.64 8.00
C HIS A 45 0.27 21.01 8.66
N LEU A 46 1.47 21.59 8.78
CA LEU A 46 1.63 22.99 9.19
C LEU A 46 1.05 23.95 8.13
N GLY A 47 1.22 23.60 6.85
CA GLY A 47 0.65 24.30 5.70
C GLY A 47 -0.88 24.33 5.69
N LEU A 48 -1.56 23.30 6.23
CA LEU A 48 -3.01 23.32 6.39
C LEU A 48 -3.50 24.46 7.28
N LEU A 49 -2.70 24.84 8.29
CA LEU A 49 -3.02 25.93 9.22
C LEU A 49 -2.72 27.30 8.62
N LEU A 50 -1.55 27.43 7.98
CA LEU A 50 -1.02 28.73 7.51
C LEU A 50 -1.46 29.08 6.07
N ARG A 51 -1.94 28.08 5.32
CA ARG A 51 -2.33 28.16 3.90
C ARG A 51 -1.31 28.89 2.99
N PRO A 52 -0.01 28.60 3.10
CA PRO A 52 0.96 29.25 2.23
C PRO A 52 0.89 28.64 0.81
N PRO A 53 1.36 29.36 -0.21
CA PRO A 53 1.49 28.78 -1.55
C PRO A 53 2.50 27.64 -1.57
N THR A 54 2.30 26.69 -2.47
CA THR A 54 3.09 25.44 -2.60
C THR A 54 4.60 25.63 -2.68
N TRP A 55 5.09 26.73 -3.27
CA TRP A 55 6.53 27.00 -3.34
C TRP A 55 7.14 27.28 -1.95
N VAL A 56 6.40 27.91 -1.03
CA VAL A 56 6.82 28.11 0.36
C VAL A 56 6.88 26.77 1.08
N LEU A 57 5.92 25.86 0.84
CA LEU A 57 5.96 24.51 1.39
C LEU A 57 7.20 23.74 0.91
N LEU A 58 7.55 23.85 -0.37
CA LEU A 58 8.75 23.22 -0.92
C LEU A 58 10.03 23.78 -0.28
N LEU A 59 10.13 25.10 -0.08
CA LEU A 59 11.27 25.71 0.62
C LEU A 59 11.33 25.28 2.10
N GLY A 60 10.20 25.26 2.79
CA GLY A 60 10.10 24.77 4.17
C GLY A 60 10.51 23.30 4.28
N TRP A 61 10.14 22.48 3.30
CA TRP A 61 10.57 21.09 3.20
C TRP A 61 12.07 20.94 3.00
N LEU A 62 12.68 21.72 2.10
CA LEU A 62 14.12 21.72 1.90
C LEU A 62 14.88 22.17 3.16
N ALA A 63 14.40 23.22 3.83
CA ALA A 63 14.98 23.73 5.06
C ALA A 63 14.87 22.69 6.21
N ALA A 64 13.70 22.09 6.40
CA ALA A 64 13.49 21.03 7.39
C ALA A 64 14.37 19.81 7.10
N SER A 65 14.47 19.40 5.84
CA SER A 65 15.31 18.28 5.41
C SER A 65 16.80 18.56 5.66
N ALA A 66 17.28 19.76 5.35
CA ALA A 66 18.64 20.19 5.63
C ALA A 66 18.93 20.23 7.14
N ALA A 67 17.99 20.72 7.95
CA ALA A 67 18.11 20.73 9.41
C ALA A 67 18.20 19.30 9.99
N ILE A 68 17.37 18.37 9.52
CA ILE A 68 17.44 16.95 9.91
C ILE A 68 18.79 16.35 9.52
N ALA A 69 19.28 16.64 8.31
CA ALA A 69 20.59 16.18 7.85
C ALA A 69 21.73 16.70 8.74
N ALA A 70 21.70 18.00 9.05
CA ALA A 70 22.70 18.65 9.88
C ALA A 70 22.68 18.09 11.31
N LEU A 71 21.50 17.90 11.90
CA LEU A 71 21.33 17.30 13.22
C LEU A 71 21.84 15.85 13.28
N TYR A 72 21.56 15.06 12.24
CA TYR A 72 22.07 13.70 12.15
C TYR A 72 23.60 13.67 12.07
N GLY A 73 24.19 14.50 11.21
CA GLY A 73 25.64 14.63 11.06
C GLY A 73 26.34 15.11 12.34
N ALA A 74 25.84 16.19 12.94
CA ALA A 74 26.42 16.81 14.14
C ALA A 74 26.34 15.90 15.38
N ARG A 75 25.35 15.02 15.46
CA ARG A 75 25.13 14.13 16.62
C ARG A 75 25.27 12.65 16.28
N ARG A 76 26.05 12.32 15.26
CA ARG A 76 26.17 10.94 14.75
C ARG A 76 26.48 9.91 15.84
N GLY A 77 27.46 10.19 16.70
CA GLY A 77 27.82 9.30 17.82
C GLY A 77 26.69 9.11 18.84
N TRP A 78 25.80 10.09 19.00
CA TRP A 78 24.62 9.98 19.88
C TRP A 78 23.48 9.18 19.24
N TRP A 79 23.34 9.22 17.91
CA TRP A 79 22.39 8.40 17.16
C TRP A 79 22.83 6.93 17.08
N GLU A 80 24.14 6.71 16.97
CA GLU A 80 24.79 5.40 16.91
C GLU A 80 25.16 4.83 18.28
N SER A 81 24.98 5.60 19.36
CA SER A 81 25.27 5.13 20.72
C SER A 81 24.48 3.86 21.05
N GLY A 82 25.06 3.02 21.90
CA GLY A 82 24.47 1.76 22.35
C GLY A 82 23.05 1.88 22.92
N PRO A 83 22.40 0.74 23.20
CA PRO A 83 20.97 0.70 23.55
C PRO A 83 20.64 1.66 24.70
N PRO A 84 19.55 2.44 24.61
CA PRO A 84 19.21 3.50 25.55
C PRO A 84 18.91 2.97 26.97
N TRP A 85 18.61 1.68 27.10
CA TRP A 85 18.46 0.99 28.37
C TRP A 85 18.95 -0.45 28.28
N ARG A 86 19.42 -0.97 29.42
CA ARG A 86 19.65 -2.39 29.62
C ARG A 86 18.31 -3.09 29.84
N GLU A 87 18.17 -4.28 29.26
CA GLU A 87 16.98 -5.10 29.35
C GLU A 87 17.40 -6.40 30.04
N HIS A 88 16.81 -6.69 31.20
CA HIS A 88 17.17 -7.87 31.99
C HIS A 88 16.53 -9.10 31.36
N SER A 89 17.35 -10.10 31.05
CA SER A 89 16.87 -11.42 30.64
C SER A 89 16.35 -12.15 31.88
N GLY A 90 15.11 -12.63 31.83
CA GLY A 90 14.53 -13.44 32.90
C GLY A 90 15.25 -14.78 33.07
N PRO A 91 15.02 -15.48 34.19
CA PRO A 91 15.62 -16.78 34.45
C PRO A 91 15.21 -17.82 33.40
N ALA A 92 16.09 -18.80 33.19
CA ALA A 92 15.95 -19.82 32.16
C ALA A 92 14.65 -20.63 32.33
N ALA A 93 13.84 -20.66 31.27
CA ALA A 93 12.69 -21.55 31.15
C ALA A 93 13.10 -22.91 30.56
N ALA A 94 12.33 -23.95 30.90
CA ALA A 94 12.46 -25.28 30.32
C ALA A 94 12.26 -25.24 28.79
N PRO A 95 12.92 -26.14 28.03
CA PRO A 95 12.73 -26.22 26.59
C PRO A 95 11.24 -26.52 26.28
N PRO A 96 10.63 -25.83 25.30
CA PRO A 96 9.23 -26.03 25.00
C PRO A 96 8.98 -27.45 24.46
N PRO A 97 7.82 -28.05 24.78
CA PRO A 97 7.46 -29.35 24.26
C PRO A 97 7.28 -29.28 22.74
N ARG A 98 7.80 -30.28 22.02
CA ARG A 98 7.70 -30.39 20.56
C ARG A 98 6.25 -30.49 20.07
N SER A 99 5.34 -30.97 20.93
CA SER A 99 3.91 -31.03 20.64
C SER A 99 3.32 -29.66 20.30
N LEU A 100 3.76 -28.57 20.93
CA LEU A 100 3.26 -27.23 20.61
C LEU A 100 3.61 -26.81 19.17
N ALA A 101 4.82 -27.14 18.71
CA ALA A 101 5.21 -26.87 17.33
C ALA A 101 4.38 -27.71 16.35
N VAL A 102 4.15 -29.00 16.66
CA VAL A 102 3.32 -29.89 15.83
C VAL A 102 1.86 -29.43 15.78
N ILE A 103 1.28 -29.07 16.92
CA ILE A 103 -0.08 -28.52 17.03
C ILE A 103 -0.19 -27.24 16.21
N SER A 104 0.78 -26.33 16.35
CA SER A 104 0.77 -25.08 15.61
C SER A 104 0.82 -25.29 14.09
N VAL A 105 1.65 -26.24 13.62
CA VAL A 105 1.72 -26.59 12.20
C VAL A 105 0.42 -27.21 11.71
N ALA A 106 -0.10 -28.22 12.40
CA ALA A 106 -1.33 -28.91 12.01
C ALA A 106 -2.52 -27.95 11.98
N ALA A 107 -2.72 -27.19 13.05
CA ALA A 107 -3.81 -26.22 13.14
C ALA A 107 -3.67 -25.08 12.12
N GLY A 108 -2.44 -24.62 11.86
CA GLY A 108 -2.16 -23.56 10.88
C GLY A 108 -2.43 -23.99 9.44
N LEU A 109 -2.10 -25.25 9.09
CA LEU A 109 -2.43 -25.83 7.78
C LEU A 109 -3.94 -25.97 7.59
N VAL A 110 -4.66 -26.43 8.61
CA VAL A 110 -6.13 -26.51 8.57
C VAL A 110 -6.73 -25.11 8.40
N ALA A 111 -6.32 -24.15 9.24
CA ALA A 111 -6.80 -22.77 9.16
C ALA A 111 -6.59 -22.17 7.77
N GLY A 112 -5.37 -22.30 7.23
CA GLY A 112 -5.01 -21.79 5.91
C GLY A 112 -5.82 -22.43 4.78
N THR A 113 -5.95 -23.75 4.81
CA THR A 113 -6.71 -24.50 3.80
C THR A 113 -8.19 -24.12 3.83
N CYS A 114 -8.78 -24.05 5.02
CA CYS A 114 -10.17 -23.64 5.18
C CYS A 114 -10.41 -22.18 4.76
N ALA A 115 -9.46 -21.28 5.03
CA ALA A 115 -9.55 -19.88 4.63
C ALA A 115 -9.69 -19.72 3.12
N GLY A 116 -8.83 -20.41 2.34
CA GLY A 116 -8.88 -20.36 0.88
C GLY A 116 -10.07 -21.09 0.27
N LEU A 117 -10.63 -22.08 0.96
CA LEU A 117 -11.77 -22.89 0.48
C LEU A 117 -13.13 -22.39 0.98
N ASN A 118 -13.20 -21.28 1.71
CA ASN A 118 -14.45 -20.72 2.25
C ASN A 118 -15.51 -20.50 1.16
N THR A 119 -15.11 -19.96 0.01
CA THR A 119 -16.01 -19.74 -1.14
C THR A 119 -16.46 -21.02 -1.84
N SER A 120 -15.79 -22.14 -1.55
CA SER A 120 -16.19 -23.49 -1.98
C SER A 120 -17.14 -24.18 -1.00
N GLY A 121 -17.66 -23.45 0.00
CA GLY A 121 -18.65 -23.95 0.96
C GLY A 121 -18.08 -24.41 2.30
N VAL A 122 -16.77 -24.25 2.53
CA VAL A 122 -16.17 -24.57 3.84
C VAL A 122 -16.59 -23.52 4.87
N PRO A 123 -17.17 -23.90 6.03
CA PRO A 123 -17.59 -22.92 7.03
C PRO A 123 -16.43 -22.09 7.60
N TRP A 124 -16.65 -20.78 7.80
CA TRP A 124 -15.60 -19.86 8.26
C TRP A 124 -15.02 -20.19 9.64
N TRP A 125 -15.77 -20.89 10.49
CA TRP A 125 -15.24 -21.34 11.80
C TRP A 125 -14.11 -22.35 11.70
N CYS A 126 -14.02 -23.09 10.58
CA CYS A 126 -12.89 -23.96 10.27
C CYS A 126 -11.60 -23.16 10.01
N THR A 127 -11.70 -21.86 9.76
CA THR A 127 -10.55 -20.95 9.61
C THR A 127 -10.12 -20.39 10.97
N TRP A 128 -11.01 -19.65 11.64
CA TRP A 128 -10.61 -18.88 12.82
C TRP A 128 -10.34 -19.75 14.05
N ALA A 129 -11.04 -20.87 14.24
CA ALA A 129 -10.83 -21.72 15.41
C ALA A 129 -9.46 -22.43 15.36
N PRO A 130 -9.08 -23.13 14.27
CA PRO A 130 -7.73 -23.66 14.13
C PRO A 130 -6.67 -22.55 14.05
N GLY A 131 -7.00 -21.39 13.46
CA GLY A 131 -6.12 -20.23 13.44
C GLY A 131 -5.75 -19.74 14.85
N ALA A 132 -6.73 -19.68 15.76
CA ALA A 132 -6.53 -19.32 17.15
C ALA A 132 -5.66 -20.35 17.89
N VAL A 133 -5.91 -21.63 17.67
CA VAL A 133 -5.06 -22.72 18.22
C VAL A 133 -3.62 -22.59 17.70
N SER A 134 -3.45 -22.34 16.40
CA SER A 134 -2.12 -22.19 15.79
C SER A 134 -1.37 -20.98 16.34
N ALA A 135 -2.02 -19.83 16.42
CA ALA A 135 -1.44 -18.60 16.95
C ALA A 135 -1.06 -18.74 18.42
N ALA A 136 -1.94 -19.32 19.25
CA ALA A 136 -1.67 -19.55 20.67
C ALA A 136 -0.53 -20.54 20.89
N ALA A 137 -0.51 -21.67 20.15
CA ALA A 137 0.54 -22.67 20.26
C ALA A 137 1.91 -22.13 19.79
N SER A 138 1.94 -21.36 18.69
CA SER A 138 3.15 -20.69 18.22
C SER A 138 3.65 -19.65 19.22
N ALA A 139 2.76 -18.81 19.77
CA ALA A 139 3.12 -17.82 20.77
C ALA A 139 3.68 -18.49 22.03
N ALA A 140 3.01 -19.53 22.56
CA ALA A 140 3.50 -20.29 23.71
C ALA A 140 4.87 -20.92 23.43
N TYR A 141 5.04 -21.58 22.28
CA TYR A 141 6.30 -22.17 21.87
C TYR A 141 7.44 -21.14 21.82
N LEU A 142 7.20 -19.98 21.20
CA LEU A 142 8.21 -18.93 21.06
C LEU A 142 8.52 -18.23 22.39
N LEU A 143 7.52 -17.93 23.22
CA LEU A 143 7.73 -17.29 24.52
C LEU A 143 8.56 -18.18 25.47
N LEU A 144 8.35 -19.50 25.42
CA LEU A 144 9.17 -20.46 26.15
C LEU A 144 10.61 -20.51 25.63
N LEU A 145 10.82 -20.44 24.31
CA LEU A 145 12.18 -20.35 23.73
C LEU A 145 12.89 -19.04 24.11
N PHE A 146 12.16 -17.93 24.11
CA PHE A 146 12.71 -16.60 24.38
C PHE A 146 13.07 -16.36 25.85
N ARG A 147 12.43 -17.10 26.76
CA ARG A 147 12.77 -17.13 28.19
C ARG A 147 13.87 -18.18 28.48
N GLY A 148 14.41 -18.87 27.47
CA GLY A 148 15.49 -19.86 27.57
C GLY A 148 16.91 -19.28 27.38
N PRO A 149 17.97 -20.08 27.60
CA PRO A 149 19.30 -19.58 27.95
C PRO A 149 20.05 -18.85 26.82
N ARG A 150 20.55 -17.65 27.13
CA ARG A 150 21.91 -17.23 26.77
C ARG A 150 22.68 -17.04 28.07
N GLY A 151 23.40 -18.10 28.48
CA GLY A 151 24.20 -18.09 29.69
C GLY A 151 25.38 -17.14 29.59
N GLY A 152 25.60 -16.41 30.68
CA GLY A 152 26.91 -16.07 31.21
C GLY A 152 27.53 -14.78 30.70
N ASP A 153 27.63 -13.80 31.59
CA ASP A 153 28.89 -13.10 31.78
C ASP A 153 30.02 -14.15 31.80
N ARG A 154 30.76 -14.26 30.69
CA ARG A 154 32.05 -14.93 30.69
C ARG A 154 33.12 -13.85 30.88
N PRO A 155 34.11 -14.06 31.76
CA PRO A 155 35.22 -13.13 31.91
C PRO A 155 35.99 -13.00 30.58
N PRO A 156 36.54 -11.82 30.26
CA PRO A 156 37.28 -11.60 29.03
C PRO A 156 38.60 -12.39 29.10
N GLY A 157 38.75 -13.46 28.33
CA GLY A 157 40.03 -14.18 28.26
C GLY A 157 40.04 -15.61 27.72
N THR A 158 38.90 -16.26 27.51
CA THR A 158 38.86 -17.64 26.96
C THR A 158 38.02 -17.70 25.70
N GLU A 159 38.63 -17.33 24.58
CA GLU A 159 38.17 -17.67 23.23
C GLU A 159 38.43 -19.16 22.97
N GLU A 160 37.54 -20.03 23.46
CA GLU A 160 37.30 -21.29 22.77
C GLU A 160 36.16 -21.05 21.76
N PRO A 161 36.37 -21.36 20.48
CA PRO A 161 35.39 -21.09 19.45
C PRO A 161 34.11 -21.84 19.78
N ALA A 162 33.04 -21.08 20.02
CA ALA A 162 31.69 -21.62 19.92
C ALA A 162 31.62 -22.40 18.60
N SER A 163 31.14 -23.63 18.64
CA SER A 163 30.91 -24.48 17.47
C SER A 163 29.83 -23.88 16.56
N GLY A 164 30.14 -22.73 15.96
CA GLY A 164 29.44 -22.12 14.87
C GLY A 164 29.79 -22.93 13.64
N GLU A 165 28.78 -23.56 13.03
CA GLU A 165 28.88 -24.06 11.67
C GLU A 165 29.43 -22.92 10.78
N PRO A 166 30.64 -23.05 10.22
CA PRO A 166 31.25 -22.02 9.35
C PRO A 166 30.36 -21.69 8.13
N ASP A 167 29.53 -22.65 7.70
CA ASP A 167 28.64 -22.56 6.54
C ASP A 167 27.55 -21.47 6.66
N GLY A 168 27.17 -21.06 7.87
CA GLY A 168 25.97 -20.25 8.10
C GLY A 168 26.10 -18.76 7.80
N GLU A 169 27.33 -18.22 7.82
CA GLU A 169 27.65 -16.82 7.54
C GLU A 169 27.96 -16.62 6.06
N ASP A 170 28.70 -17.56 5.48
CA ASP A 170 28.95 -17.67 4.03
C ASP A 170 27.65 -17.73 3.22
N ASP A 171 26.66 -18.51 3.68
CA ASP A 171 25.34 -18.60 3.03
C ASP A 171 24.64 -17.23 2.99
N ARG A 172 24.68 -16.43 4.07
CA ARG A 172 24.00 -15.12 4.13
C ARG A 172 24.67 -14.09 3.22
N ALA A 173 26.00 -14.06 3.24
CA ALA A 173 26.79 -13.19 2.38
C ALA A 173 26.55 -13.55 0.91
N ARG A 174 26.50 -14.84 0.59
CA ARG A 174 26.20 -15.34 -0.76
C ARG A 174 24.79 -14.97 -1.23
N GLU A 175 23.77 -15.23 -0.42
CA GLU A 175 22.38 -14.89 -0.71
C GLU A 175 22.23 -13.38 -0.97
N THR A 176 22.89 -12.54 -0.17
CA THR A 176 22.86 -11.09 -0.37
C THR A 176 23.61 -10.66 -1.63
N ARG A 177 24.76 -11.28 -1.93
CA ARG A 177 25.57 -10.99 -3.11
C ARG A 177 24.84 -11.28 -4.41
N TRP A 178 24.15 -12.40 -4.51
CA TRP A 178 23.39 -12.79 -5.71
C TRP A 178 21.98 -12.21 -5.74
N GLY A 179 21.34 -12.08 -4.58
CA GLY A 179 19.98 -11.58 -4.49
C GLY A 179 19.86 -10.07 -4.66
N THR A 180 20.91 -9.29 -4.38
CA THR A 180 20.87 -7.83 -4.58
C THR A 180 20.71 -7.46 -6.07
N PRO A 181 21.55 -7.96 -7.01
CA PRO A 181 21.31 -7.74 -8.44
C PRO A 181 19.94 -8.27 -8.90
N LEU A 182 19.52 -9.44 -8.43
CA LEU A 182 18.19 -10.00 -8.75
C LEU A 182 17.09 -9.03 -8.34
N ALA A 183 17.09 -8.54 -7.10
CA ALA A 183 16.08 -7.61 -6.60
C ALA A 183 16.07 -6.28 -7.36
N LEU A 184 17.23 -5.75 -7.73
CA LEU A 184 17.34 -4.53 -8.55
C LEU A 184 16.78 -4.74 -9.95
N LEU A 185 17.11 -5.86 -10.60
CA LEU A 185 16.60 -6.19 -11.93
C LEU A 185 15.09 -6.48 -11.91
N THR A 186 14.60 -7.20 -10.90
CA THR A 186 13.16 -7.42 -10.70
C THR A 186 12.44 -6.10 -10.43
N GLY A 187 13.00 -5.22 -9.58
CA GLY A 187 12.45 -3.89 -9.32
C GLY A 187 12.38 -3.04 -10.58
N ALA A 188 13.45 -3.04 -11.39
CA ALA A 188 13.47 -2.36 -12.68
C ALA A 188 12.45 -2.97 -13.66
N GLY A 189 12.33 -4.30 -13.71
CA GLY A 189 11.35 -4.99 -14.54
C GLY A 189 9.91 -4.64 -14.16
N PHE A 190 9.58 -4.59 -12.86
CA PHE A 190 8.28 -4.13 -12.37
C PHE A 190 8.04 -2.65 -12.68
N ALA A 191 9.04 -1.79 -12.49
CA ALA A 191 8.94 -0.37 -12.81
C ALA A 191 8.67 -0.16 -14.31
N VAL A 192 9.39 -0.87 -15.19
CA VAL A 192 9.12 -0.85 -16.63
C VAL A 192 7.73 -1.40 -16.92
N ALA A 193 7.36 -2.57 -16.41
CA ALA A 193 6.04 -3.16 -16.61
C ALA A 193 4.91 -2.21 -16.17
N SER A 194 5.12 -1.44 -15.10
CA SER A 194 4.18 -0.42 -14.62
C SER A 194 3.94 0.70 -15.63
N LEU A 195 4.77 0.89 -16.66
CA LEU A 195 4.54 1.88 -17.72
C LEU A 195 3.71 1.33 -18.88
N PHE A 196 3.74 0.01 -19.09
CA PHE A 196 3.14 -0.66 -20.25
C PHE A 196 1.86 -1.45 -19.91
N ILE A 197 1.62 -1.79 -18.64
CA ILE A 197 0.37 -2.47 -18.22
C ILE A 197 -0.64 -1.44 -17.75
N VAL A 198 -1.64 -1.14 -18.56
CA VAL A 198 -2.69 -0.16 -18.25
C VAL A 198 -3.88 -0.85 -17.60
N ASN A 199 -4.28 -0.37 -16.42
CA ASN A 199 -5.52 -0.73 -15.75
C ASN A 199 -6.14 0.58 -15.25
N SER A 200 -7.30 0.95 -15.80
CA SER A 200 -7.91 2.25 -15.48
C SER A 200 -8.68 2.19 -14.18
N ASP A 201 -8.43 3.13 -13.29
CA ASP A 201 -9.08 3.19 -11.99
C ASP A 201 -10.14 4.30 -11.94
N GLY A 202 -11.26 4.03 -11.29
CA GLY A 202 -12.27 5.06 -11.00
C GLY A 202 -11.74 6.12 -10.03
N ASP A 203 -10.89 5.69 -9.09
CA ASP A 203 -10.36 6.54 -8.03
C ASP A 203 -9.38 7.61 -8.55
N ASP A 204 -8.90 7.48 -9.79
CA ASP A 204 -8.00 8.45 -10.41
C ASP A 204 -8.63 9.84 -10.54
N ALA A 205 -9.96 9.89 -10.71
CA ALA A 205 -10.70 11.14 -10.70
C ALA A 205 -10.51 11.94 -9.39
N TYR A 206 -10.18 11.28 -8.28
CA TYR A 206 -9.87 11.91 -7.00
C TYR A 206 -8.37 12.11 -6.78
N PHE A 207 -7.56 11.06 -6.87
CA PHE A 207 -6.14 11.16 -6.50
C PHE A 207 -5.31 12.00 -7.48
N VAL A 208 -5.53 11.82 -8.79
CA VAL A 208 -4.77 12.55 -9.81
C VAL A 208 -5.25 14.02 -9.87
N SER A 209 -6.55 14.26 -9.71
CA SER A 209 -7.12 15.61 -9.79
C SER A 209 -6.62 16.53 -8.69
N ARG A 210 -6.38 16.03 -7.47
CA ARG A 210 -5.74 16.83 -6.40
C ARG A 210 -4.34 17.29 -6.79
N SER A 211 -3.56 16.43 -7.46
CA SER A 211 -2.23 16.80 -7.95
C SER A 211 -2.32 17.82 -9.10
N VAL A 212 -3.29 17.64 -10.02
CA VAL A 212 -3.58 18.59 -11.11
C VAL A 212 -4.03 19.95 -10.56
N ALA A 213 -4.90 19.96 -9.56
CA ALA A 213 -5.37 21.17 -8.88
C ALA A 213 -4.22 21.90 -8.20
N THR A 214 -3.43 21.19 -7.40
CA THR A 214 -2.24 21.76 -6.75
C THR A 214 -1.28 22.37 -7.77
N ALA A 215 -1.08 21.70 -8.91
CA ALA A 215 -0.20 22.20 -9.95
C ALA A 215 -0.76 23.44 -10.67
N ALA A 216 -2.09 23.49 -10.87
CA ALA A 216 -2.77 24.57 -11.56
C ALA A 216 -2.92 25.83 -10.70
N THR A 217 -3.25 25.68 -9.42
CA THR A 217 -3.50 26.81 -8.50
C THR A 217 -2.24 27.22 -7.74
N GLY A 218 -1.32 26.29 -7.51
CA GLY A 218 -0.17 26.52 -6.63
C GLY A 218 -0.53 26.54 -5.14
N GLU A 219 -1.69 25.99 -4.77
CA GLU A 219 -2.24 25.98 -3.41
C GLU A 219 -2.62 24.55 -3.00
N ILE A 220 -2.86 24.33 -1.70
CA ILE A 220 -3.43 23.08 -1.20
C ILE A 220 -4.92 23.03 -1.57
N PRO A 221 -5.42 22.00 -2.28
CA PRO A 221 -6.84 21.88 -2.59
C PRO A 221 -7.62 21.43 -1.33
N LEU A 222 -8.25 22.39 -0.65
CA LEU A 222 -9.10 22.19 0.54
C LEU A 222 -10.60 22.17 0.22
N LYS A 223 -10.97 22.42 -1.04
CA LYS A 223 -12.35 22.41 -1.52
C LYS A 223 -12.48 21.44 -2.68
N ASP A 224 -13.72 21.11 -3.04
CA ASP A 224 -13.95 20.26 -4.21
C ASP A 224 -13.40 20.91 -5.49
N VAL A 225 -12.66 20.10 -6.25
CA VAL A 225 -12.04 20.47 -7.54
C VAL A 225 -12.46 19.50 -8.66
N ILE A 226 -13.34 18.53 -8.35
CA ILE A 226 -13.73 17.46 -9.26
C ILE A 226 -15.06 17.80 -9.92
N PHE A 227 -16.02 18.28 -9.14
CA PHE A 227 -17.40 18.54 -9.59
C PHE A 227 -17.76 20.03 -9.62
N THR A 228 -17.06 20.83 -8.84
CA THR A 228 -17.32 22.26 -8.63
C THR A 228 -16.02 23.07 -8.68
N PRO A 229 -16.09 24.36 -9.01
CA PRO A 229 -14.92 25.25 -9.01
C PRO A 229 -14.55 25.71 -7.58
N GLY A 230 -14.60 24.83 -6.58
CA GLY A 230 -14.37 25.17 -5.17
C GLY A 230 -15.57 25.81 -4.46
N THR A 231 -16.80 25.60 -4.95
CA THR A 231 -18.02 26.10 -4.29
C THR A 231 -18.57 25.13 -3.26
N ALA A 232 -18.26 23.83 -3.37
CA ALA A 232 -18.54 22.83 -2.35
C ALA A 232 -17.30 22.59 -1.48
N ASP A 233 -17.53 22.14 -0.25
CA ASP A 233 -16.46 21.64 0.61
C ASP A 233 -15.92 20.31 0.09
N GLU A 234 -14.85 19.83 0.71
CA GLU A 234 -14.20 18.58 0.33
C GLU A 234 -15.13 17.35 0.43
N ILE A 235 -14.82 16.33 -0.36
CA ILE A 235 -15.60 15.08 -0.38
C ILE A 235 -15.50 14.41 0.99
N ALA A 236 -16.66 14.11 1.59
CA ALA A 236 -16.76 13.48 2.90
C ALA A 236 -16.02 12.13 2.94
N GLY A 237 -15.40 11.83 4.08
CA GLY A 237 -14.62 10.60 4.28
C GLY A 237 -13.19 10.61 3.71
N GLU A 238 -12.76 11.68 3.04
CA GLU A 238 -11.39 11.84 2.54
C GLU A 238 -10.75 13.14 3.08
N PRO A 239 -10.44 13.17 4.40
CA PRO A 239 -9.90 14.36 5.03
C PRO A 239 -8.54 14.76 4.42
N PRO A 240 -8.15 16.04 4.46
CA PRO A 240 -6.96 16.57 3.78
C PRO A 240 -5.64 16.21 4.50
N VAL A 241 -5.54 14.99 5.01
CA VAL A 241 -4.39 14.43 5.73
C VAL A 241 -3.34 13.86 4.78
N SER A 242 -3.77 13.32 3.63
CA SER A 242 -2.84 12.84 2.61
C SER A 242 -2.10 14.02 1.96
N SER A 243 -0.78 13.91 1.90
CA SER A 243 0.13 14.96 1.44
C SER A 243 0.86 14.61 0.13
N ILE A 244 0.80 13.35 -0.29
CA ILE A 244 1.54 12.85 -1.47
C ILE A 244 1.05 13.49 -2.77
N GLU A 245 -0.26 13.69 -2.91
CA GLU A 245 -0.87 14.34 -4.08
C GLU A 245 -0.40 15.80 -4.20
N VAL A 246 -0.30 16.49 -3.07
CA VAL A 246 0.16 17.89 -3.02
C VAL A 246 1.66 17.97 -3.31
N LEU A 247 2.47 17.03 -2.81
CA LEU A 247 3.89 16.95 -3.17
C LEU A 247 4.07 16.78 -4.68
N ALA A 248 3.35 15.81 -5.26
CA ALA A 248 3.43 15.52 -6.68
C ALA A 248 3.00 16.71 -7.54
N GLY A 249 1.89 17.37 -7.18
CA GLY A 249 1.41 18.57 -7.88
C GLY A 249 2.37 19.76 -7.74
N ALA A 250 2.91 20.01 -6.54
CA ALA A 250 3.86 21.10 -6.29
C ALA A 250 5.16 20.93 -7.09
N VAL A 251 5.69 19.70 -7.13
CA VAL A 251 6.89 19.38 -7.93
C VAL A 251 6.59 19.44 -9.43
N ALA A 252 5.46 18.91 -9.88
CA ALA A 252 5.05 18.99 -11.29
C ALA A 252 4.95 20.46 -11.76
N ARG A 253 4.39 21.33 -10.92
CA ARG A 253 4.34 22.78 -11.15
C ARG A 253 5.72 23.40 -11.25
N LEU A 254 6.62 23.08 -10.32
CA LEU A 254 7.99 23.57 -10.32
C LEU A 254 8.73 23.16 -11.61
N LEU A 255 8.49 21.95 -12.09
CA LEU A 255 9.10 21.41 -13.31
C LEU A 255 8.40 21.87 -14.60
N GLY A 256 7.24 22.55 -14.52
CA GLY A 256 6.47 22.97 -15.68
C GLY A 256 5.86 21.81 -16.48
N VAL A 257 5.61 20.66 -15.85
CA VAL A 257 5.05 19.46 -16.52
C VAL A 257 3.63 19.15 -16.06
N PRO A 258 2.79 18.51 -16.89
CA PRO A 258 1.44 18.09 -16.46
C PRO A 258 1.52 17.12 -15.27
N ALA A 259 0.76 17.40 -14.20
CA ALA A 259 0.78 16.60 -12.97
C ALA A 259 0.41 15.12 -13.20
N ALA A 260 -0.58 14.85 -14.05
CA ALA A 260 -0.94 13.47 -14.43
C ALA A 260 0.23 12.72 -15.10
N SER A 261 0.95 13.38 -16.00
CA SER A 261 2.16 12.83 -16.63
C SER A 261 3.26 12.60 -15.61
N PHE A 262 3.50 13.55 -14.69
CA PHE A 262 4.49 13.40 -13.63
C PHE A 262 4.20 12.19 -12.73
N LEU A 263 2.94 12.01 -12.33
CA LEU A 263 2.52 10.87 -11.52
C LEU A 263 2.76 9.53 -12.23
N TRP A 264 2.30 9.39 -13.48
CA TRP A 264 2.35 8.09 -14.16
C TRP A 264 3.68 7.76 -14.82
N TYR A 265 4.45 8.76 -15.27
CA TYR A 265 5.74 8.51 -15.91
C TYR A 265 6.93 8.56 -14.97
N LEU A 266 6.80 9.16 -13.77
CA LEU A 266 7.90 9.22 -12.80
C LEU A 266 7.54 8.60 -11.44
N VAL A 267 6.48 9.08 -10.79
CA VAL A 267 6.15 8.64 -9.42
C VAL A 267 5.79 7.15 -9.39
N LEU A 268 4.95 6.70 -10.33
CA LEU A 268 4.53 5.31 -10.48
C LEU A 268 5.72 4.34 -10.60
N PRO A 269 6.58 4.42 -11.64
CA PRO A 269 7.68 3.47 -11.79
C PRO A 269 8.69 3.56 -10.63
N ALA A 270 8.94 4.76 -10.09
CA ALA A 270 9.82 4.93 -8.94
C ALA A 270 9.27 4.24 -7.68
N ALA A 271 8.00 4.48 -7.35
CA ALA A 271 7.35 3.85 -6.20
C ALA A 271 7.25 2.32 -6.37
N THR A 272 6.99 1.83 -7.59
CA THR A 272 6.99 0.40 -7.90
C THR A 272 8.37 -0.22 -7.71
N PHE A 273 9.45 0.45 -8.14
CA PHE A 273 10.82 0.00 -7.88
C PHE A 273 11.10 -0.09 -6.37
N PHE A 274 10.77 0.96 -5.62
CA PHE A 274 10.98 0.98 -4.17
C PHE A 274 10.12 -0.05 -3.43
N ALA A 275 8.94 -0.41 -3.93
CA ALA A 275 8.13 -1.48 -3.35
C ALA A 275 8.84 -2.84 -3.43
N ILE A 276 9.41 -3.16 -4.59
CA ILE A 276 10.18 -4.41 -4.77
C ILE A 276 11.47 -4.38 -3.95
N TRP A 277 12.13 -3.23 -3.84
CA TRP A 277 13.28 -3.09 -2.96
C TRP A 277 12.91 -3.25 -1.48
N ALA A 278 11.80 -2.65 -1.03
CA ALA A 278 11.28 -2.80 0.34
C ALA A 278 10.94 -4.27 0.65
N LEU A 279 10.33 -4.98 -0.31
CA LEU A 279 10.08 -6.42 -0.22
C LEU A 279 11.39 -7.19 -0.05
N TRP A 280 12.42 -6.90 -0.85
CA TRP A 280 13.74 -7.51 -0.72
C TRP A 280 14.38 -7.26 0.64
N ARG A 281 14.29 -6.03 1.17
CA ARG A 281 14.81 -5.70 2.52
C ARG A 281 14.13 -6.53 3.60
N LEU A 282 12.80 -6.70 3.52
CA LEU A 282 12.06 -7.51 4.48
C LEU A 282 12.46 -8.99 4.37
N VAL A 283 12.57 -9.52 3.15
CA VAL A 283 13.04 -10.90 2.91
C VAL A 283 14.45 -11.13 3.46
N ARG A 284 15.41 -10.23 3.21
CA ARG A 284 16.76 -10.33 3.80
C ARG A 284 16.74 -10.32 5.32
N THR A 285 15.78 -9.61 5.91
CA THR A 285 15.64 -9.52 7.38
C THR A 285 15.04 -10.81 7.95
N TRP A 286 14.04 -11.39 7.30
CA TRP A 286 13.25 -12.51 7.82
C TRP A 286 13.71 -13.90 7.33
N ALA A 287 14.45 -13.97 6.22
CA ALA A 287 14.97 -15.22 5.64
C ALA A 287 16.42 -15.07 5.12
N PRO A 288 17.39 -14.58 5.91
CA PRO A 288 18.72 -14.21 5.41
C PRO A 288 19.51 -15.37 4.78
N ARG A 289 19.20 -16.62 5.11
CA ARG A 289 19.88 -17.82 4.58
C ARG A 289 19.28 -18.38 3.29
N ARG A 290 18.10 -17.88 2.89
CA ARG A 290 17.28 -18.39 1.78
C ARG A 290 16.54 -17.21 1.13
N ALA A 291 17.18 -16.04 1.07
CA ALA A 291 16.54 -14.79 0.70
C ALA A 291 16.13 -14.81 -0.78
N VAL A 292 16.98 -15.34 -1.67
CA VAL A 292 16.72 -15.44 -3.11
C VAL A 292 15.47 -16.26 -3.42
N PRO A 293 15.33 -17.53 -2.99
CA PRO A 293 14.12 -18.31 -3.29
C PRO A 293 12.87 -17.73 -2.62
N CYS A 294 12.99 -17.17 -1.41
CA CYS A 294 11.89 -16.48 -0.73
C CYS A 294 11.40 -15.27 -1.55
N PHE A 295 12.33 -14.43 -2.00
CA PHE A 295 12.02 -13.26 -2.82
C PHE A 295 11.44 -13.63 -4.19
N ALA A 296 11.99 -14.66 -4.84
CA ALA A 296 11.49 -15.12 -6.13
C ALA A 296 10.01 -15.55 -6.05
N VAL A 297 9.66 -16.36 -5.04
CA VAL A 297 8.27 -16.78 -4.81
C VAL A 297 7.37 -15.59 -4.46
N ALA A 298 7.87 -14.64 -3.64
CA ALA A 298 7.12 -13.42 -3.33
C ALA A 298 6.83 -12.58 -4.58
N ALA A 299 7.80 -12.42 -5.48
CA ALA A 299 7.63 -11.73 -6.76
C ALA A 299 6.67 -12.48 -7.70
N THR A 300 6.75 -13.80 -7.79
CA THR A 300 5.80 -14.62 -8.55
C THR A 300 4.38 -14.45 -8.04
N TYR A 301 4.18 -14.47 -6.71
CA TYR A 301 2.87 -14.22 -6.11
C TYR A 301 2.32 -12.86 -6.53
N LEU A 302 3.12 -11.79 -6.46
CA LEU A 302 2.67 -10.46 -6.87
C LEU A 302 2.25 -10.41 -8.35
N LEU A 303 2.97 -11.09 -9.24
CA LEU A 303 2.65 -11.12 -10.68
C LEU A 303 1.39 -11.92 -11.00
N TRP A 304 1.06 -12.96 -10.22
CA TRP A 304 -0.13 -13.82 -10.41
C TRP A 304 -1.28 -13.56 -9.44
N CYS A 305 -1.19 -12.49 -8.63
CA CYS A 305 -2.24 -12.05 -7.71
C CYS A 305 -3.04 -10.90 -8.34
N GLY A 306 -3.60 -11.12 -9.54
CA GLY A 306 -4.34 -10.11 -10.31
C GLY A 306 -5.87 -10.24 -10.29
N THR A 307 -6.42 -11.10 -9.43
CA THR A 307 -7.84 -11.50 -9.39
C THR A 307 -8.80 -10.44 -8.83
N SER A 308 -8.31 -9.49 -8.04
CA SER A 308 -9.11 -8.49 -7.32
C SER A 308 -8.46 -7.11 -7.42
N THR A 309 -9.27 -6.05 -7.46
CA THR A 309 -8.77 -4.66 -7.39
C THR A 309 -8.08 -4.35 -6.06
N ALA A 310 -8.47 -5.04 -4.98
CA ALA A 310 -7.89 -4.97 -3.64
C ALA A 310 -6.76 -5.98 -3.41
N SER A 311 -6.39 -6.77 -4.43
CA SER A 311 -5.31 -7.74 -4.33
C SER A 311 -3.96 -7.06 -4.12
N LEU A 312 -3.04 -7.77 -3.47
CA LEU A 312 -1.69 -7.23 -3.27
C LEU A 312 -0.92 -7.07 -4.59
N GLY A 313 -1.20 -7.89 -5.62
CA GLY A 313 -0.62 -7.71 -6.95
C GLY A 313 -1.07 -6.40 -7.62
N SER A 314 -2.36 -6.05 -7.49
CA SER A 314 -2.92 -4.77 -7.95
C SER A 314 -2.23 -3.58 -7.27
N PHE A 315 -2.06 -3.62 -5.94
CA PHE A 315 -1.35 -2.56 -5.20
C PHE A 315 0.12 -2.42 -5.61
N HIS A 316 0.83 -3.52 -5.88
CA HIS A 316 2.26 -3.49 -6.20
C HIS A 316 2.59 -2.99 -7.61
N LEU A 317 1.62 -2.97 -8.53
CA LEU A 317 1.88 -2.64 -9.93
C LEU A 317 0.84 -1.72 -10.57
N LEU A 318 -0.45 -2.03 -10.38
CA LEU A 318 -1.54 -1.41 -11.14
C LEU A 318 -2.03 -0.10 -10.53
N ARG A 319 -1.71 0.22 -9.27
CA ARG A 319 -2.28 1.37 -8.53
C ARG A 319 -1.25 2.22 -7.78
N MET A 320 0.04 2.02 -8.04
CA MET A 320 1.14 2.51 -7.18
C MET A 320 1.25 4.04 -7.07
N TRP A 321 0.60 4.82 -7.94
CA TRP A 321 0.57 6.28 -7.80
C TRP A 321 -0.37 6.77 -6.68
N GLN A 322 -1.24 5.90 -6.16
CA GLN A 322 -2.12 6.21 -5.04
C GLN A 322 -1.37 6.01 -3.72
N GLY A 323 -1.47 6.95 -2.79
CA GLY A 323 -0.73 6.86 -1.54
C GLY A 323 -1.07 5.60 -0.71
N LYS A 324 -2.32 5.13 -0.75
CA LYS A 324 -2.71 3.83 -0.15
C LYS A 324 -1.92 2.64 -0.69
N ALA A 325 -1.59 2.63 -1.99
CA ALA A 325 -0.78 1.57 -2.59
C ALA A 325 0.68 1.65 -2.12
N ILE A 326 1.24 2.87 -2.07
CA ILE A 326 2.60 3.11 -1.56
C ILE A 326 2.71 2.69 -0.09
N LEU A 327 1.68 2.96 0.73
CA LEU A 327 1.65 2.52 2.12
C LEU A 327 1.81 0.99 2.20
N VAL A 328 0.95 0.24 1.50
CA VAL A 328 0.90 -1.22 1.57
C VAL A 328 2.15 -1.87 1.00
N SER A 329 2.63 -1.38 -0.15
CA SER A 329 3.66 -2.06 -0.93
C SER A 329 5.08 -1.58 -0.63
N VAL A 330 5.26 -0.34 -0.16
CA VAL A 330 6.57 0.20 0.21
C VAL A 330 6.68 0.29 1.73
N LEU A 331 5.79 1.06 2.36
CA LEU A 331 6.03 1.50 3.73
C LEU A 331 5.74 0.43 4.78
N LEU A 332 4.74 -0.44 4.59
CA LEU A 332 4.46 -1.55 5.50
C LEU A 332 5.62 -2.57 5.57
N PRO A 333 6.17 -3.06 4.43
CA PRO A 333 7.38 -3.88 4.49
C PRO A 333 8.54 -3.19 5.20
N LEU A 334 8.74 -1.89 4.98
CA LEU A 334 9.76 -1.10 5.66
C LEU A 334 9.48 -0.94 7.16
N LEU A 335 8.23 -0.75 7.57
CA LEU A 335 7.84 -0.70 8.98
C LEU A 335 8.22 -2.01 9.69
N PHE A 336 7.96 -3.16 9.08
CA PHE A 336 8.41 -4.45 9.62
C PHE A 336 9.94 -4.56 9.69
N VAL A 337 10.67 -4.04 8.70
CA VAL A 337 12.14 -3.95 8.73
C VAL A 337 12.61 -3.05 9.89
N TYR A 338 12.01 -1.87 10.05
CA TYR A 338 12.40 -0.91 11.10
C TYR A 338 12.03 -1.41 12.50
N MET A 339 10.88 -2.05 12.67
CA MET A 339 10.49 -2.69 13.93
C MET A 339 11.44 -3.84 14.27
N THR A 340 11.83 -4.66 13.28
CA THR A 340 12.81 -5.73 13.51
C THR A 340 14.17 -5.16 13.92
N ARG A 341 14.66 -4.14 13.20
CA ARG A 341 15.92 -3.45 13.50
C ARG A 341 15.90 -2.80 14.88
N TRP A 342 14.83 -2.09 15.22
CA TRP A 342 14.62 -1.48 16.54
C TRP A 342 14.63 -2.53 17.63
N ALA A 343 13.86 -3.60 17.49
CA ALA A 343 13.80 -4.64 18.50
C ALA A 343 15.15 -5.35 18.65
N GLU A 344 15.95 -5.53 17.61
CA GLU A 344 17.26 -6.19 17.72
C GLU A 344 18.37 -5.27 18.25
N ARG A 345 18.49 -4.06 17.68
CA ARG A 345 19.60 -3.15 17.99
C ARG A 345 19.29 -2.13 19.07
N ARG A 346 18.01 -1.75 19.18
CA ARG A 346 17.53 -0.69 20.09
C ARG A 346 18.29 0.62 19.90
N SER A 347 18.68 0.96 18.67
CA SER A 347 19.38 2.22 18.40
C SER A 347 18.40 3.38 18.32
N ARG A 348 18.83 4.59 18.73
CA ARG A 348 18.01 5.81 18.61
C ARG A 348 17.67 6.13 17.16
N ALA A 349 18.60 5.87 16.24
CA ALA A 349 18.37 6.03 14.81
C ALA A 349 17.24 5.13 14.30
N ASP A 350 17.19 3.86 14.71
CA ASP A 350 16.11 2.95 14.32
C ASP A 350 14.75 3.39 14.90
N LEU A 351 14.72 3.92 16.12
CA LEU A 351 13.50 4.47 16.73
C LEU A 351 13.01 5.73 16.00
N ALA A 352 13.91 6.65 15.67
CA ALA A 352 13.58 7.85 14.93
C ALA A 352 13.07 7.52 13.52
N LEU A 353 13.68 6.55 12.84
CA LEU A 353 13.22 6.08 11.54
C LEU A 353 11.85 5.39 11.64
N LEU A 354 11.60 4.64 12.72
CA LEU A 354 10.30 4.03 13.00
C LEU A 354 9.21 5.09 13.23
N ALA A 355 9.49 6.14 14.01
CA ALA A 355 8.59 7.27 14.19
C ALA A 355 8.34 8.03 12.88
N ALA A 356 9.40 8.31 12.10
CA ALA A 356 9.30 8.95 10.80
C ALA A 356 8.48 8.12 9.80
N ALA A 357 8.60 6.79 9.82
CA ALA A 357 7.76 5.92 9.02
C ALA A 357 6.27 6.03 9.42
N GLY A 358 5.96 6.21 10.70
CA GLY A 358 4.61 6.55 11.16
C GLY A 358 4.09 7.86 10.57
N VAL A 359 4.90 8.92 10.60
CA VAL A 359 4.57 10.23 10.01
C VAL A 359 4.37 10.12 8.49
N ALA A 360 5.29 9.44 7.80
CA ALA A 360 5.21 9.19 6.37
C ALA A 360 3.91 8.45 6.00
N ALA A 361 3.48 7.47 6.80
CA ALA A 361 2.26 6.71 6.52
C ALA A 361 1.01 7.60 6.46
N VAL A 362 0.91 8.57 7.39
CA VAL A 362 -0.20 9.54 7.42
C VAL A 362 -0.22 10.38 6.15
N GLY A 363 0.95 10.83 5.70
CA GLY A 363 1.07 11.59 4.46
C GLY A 363 0.74 10.81 3.19
N LEU A 364 0.66 9.48 3.26
CA LEU A 364 0.26 8.61 2.15
C LEU A 364 -1.26 8.32 2.14
N THR A 365 -1.91 8.20 3.30
CA THR A 365 -3.35 7.89 3.36
C THR A 365 -3.90 8.04 4.78
N SER A 366 -5.18 8.43 4.87
CA SER A 366 -5.99 8.38 6.09
C SER A 366 -6.02 6.98 6.73
N SER A 367 -5.86 5.91 5.96
CA SER A 367 -5.85 4.51 6.48
C SER A 367 -4.74 4.26 7.49
N ALA A 368 -3.68 5.06 7.47
CA ALA A 368 -2.58 4.94 8.42
C ALA A 368 -3.03 5.05 9.88
N ALA A 369 -4.11 5.80 10.15
CA ALA A 369 -4.66 6.01 11.49
C ALA A 369 -5.06 4.71 12.20
N PHE A 370 -5.41 3.64 11.46
CA PHE A 370 -5.74 2.34 12.04
C PHE A 370 -4.78 1.21 11.60
N VAL A 371 -4.22 1.27 10.40
CA VAL A 371 -3.30 0.23 9.90
C VAL A 371 -1.95 0.28 10.62
N VAL A 372 -1.36 1.46 10.84
CA VAL A 372 -0.05 1.56 11.49
C VAL A 372 -0.09 1.16 12.96
N PRO A 373 -1.09 1.59 13.76
CA PRO A 373 -1.25 1.09 15.13
C PRO A 373 -1.43 -0.43 15.20
N LEU A 374 -2.17 -1.02 14.27
CA LEU A 374 -2.34 -2.46 14.17
C LEU A 374 -1.01 -3.19 13.93
N VAL A 375 -0.19 -2.69 13.00
CA VAL A 375 1.16 -3.24 12.72
C VAL A 375 2.10 -3.04 13.91
N ALA A 376 2.06 -1.87 14.56
CA ALA A 376 2.84 -1.59 15.76
C ALA A 376 2.44 -2.51 16.92
N GLY A 377 1.14 -2.75 17.12
CA GLY A 377 0.62 -3.70 18.11
C GLY A 377 1.07 -5.13 17.86
N ALA A 378 1.03 -5.57 16.60
CA ALA A 378 1.51 -6.89 16.20
C ALA A 378 3.00 -7.13 16.49
N ALA A 379 3.83 -6.07 16.53
CA ALA A 379 5.20 -6.18 16.99
C ALA A 379 5.34 -5.99 18.52
N ALA A 380 4.65 -4.99 19.09
CA ALA A 380 4.80 -4.59 20.48
C ALA A 380 4.28 -5.64 21.47
N VAL A 381 3.09 -6.20 21.23
CA VAL A 381 2.45 -7.19 22.12
C VAL A 381 3.33 -8.43 22.35
N PRO A 382 3.84 -9.13 21.33
CA PRO A 382 4.71 -10.28 21.55
C PRO A 382 6.06 -9.90 22.18
N LEU A 383 6.59 -8.71 21.92
CA LEU A 383 7.81 -8.22 22.59
C LEU A 383 7.56 -7.99 24.09
N VAL A 384 6.45 -7.36 24.45
CA VAL A 384 6.02 -7.16 25.86
C VAL A 384 5.82 -8.51 26.54
N ALA A 385 5.10 -9.44 25.90
CA ALA A 385 4.89 -10.79 26.42
C ALA A 385 6.20 -11.58 26.61
N ALA A 386 7.20 -11.33 25.76
CA ALA A 386 8.55 -11.88 25.88
C ALA A 386 9.40 -11.20 26.98
N GLY A 387 8.84 -10.27 27.76
CA GLY A 387 9.53 -9.55 28.84
C GLY A 387 10.27 -8.29 28.38
N ARG A 388 10.20 -7.94 27.09
CA ARG A 388 10.88 -6.78 26.50
C ARG A 388 9.99 -5.54 26.49
N VAL A 389 9.45 -5.21 27.67
CA VAL A 389 8.36 -4.23 27.81
C VAL A 389 8.74 -2.86 27.25
N ARG A 390 9.89 -2.32 27.65
CA ARG A 390 10.34 -1.00 27.18
C ARG A 390 10.58 -0.98 25.68
N THR A 391 11.16 -2.05 25.12
CA THR A 391 11.38 -2.17 23.68
C THR A 391 10.05 -2.23 22.91
N GLY A 392 9.08 -3.01 23.42
CA GLY A 392 7.74 -3.13 22.83
C GLY A 392 6.97 -1.81 22.90
N VAL A 393 6.92 -1.15 24.05
CA VAL A 393 6.24 0.15 24.22
C VAL A 393 6.88 1.22 23.32
N ALA A 394 8.20 1.27 23.23
CA ALA A 394 8.88 2.21 22.35
C ALA A 394 8.59 1.95 20.86
N ALA A 395 8.29 0.71 20.45
CA ALA A 395 7.90 0.41 19.08
C ALA A 395 6.57 1.11 18.69
N CYS A 396 5.71 1.43 19.67
CA CYS A 396 4.49 2.22 19.45
C CYS A 396 4.76 3.67 19.05
N ALA A 397 6.01 4.15 19.05
CA ALA A 397 6.37 5.46 18.49
C ALA A 397 5.89 5.64 17.03
N ALA A 398 5.84 4.55 16.24
CA ALA A 398 5.26 4.58 14.89
C ALA A 398 3.77 4.94 14.86
N ALA A 399 3.02 4.65 15.93
CA ALA A 399 1.58 4.84 15.99
C ALA A 399 1.17 6.23 16.51
N VAL A 400 2.07 6.95 17.20
CA VAL A 400 1.75 8.23 17.86
C VAL A 400 1.20 9.25 16.87
N TYR A 401 1.91 9.51 15.76
CA TYR A 401 1.48 10.50 14.78
C TYR A 401 0.22 10.07 13.99
N PRO A 402 0.10 8.80 13.52
CA PRO A 402 -1.16 8.31 12.95
C PRO A 402 -2.37 8.43 13.86
N LEU A 403 -2.26 8.07 15.13
CA LEU A 403 -3.36 8.18 16.08
C LEU A 403 -3.73 9.64 16.35
N ALA A 404 -2.74 10.51 16.51
CA ALA A 404 -2.97 11.94 16.67
C ALA A 404 -3.66 12.54 15.44
N ALA A 405 -3.21 12.20 14.22
CA ALA A 405 -3.83 12.67 12.98
C ALA A 405 -5.27 12.15 12.83
N GLY A 406 -5.53 10.87 13.13
CA GLY A 406 -6.87 10.30 13.11
C GLY A 406 -7.81 10.95 14.13
N LEU A 407 -7.31 11.22 15.34
CA LEU A 407 -8.06 11.95 16.37
C LEU A 407 -8.37 13.38 15.92
N MET A 408 -7.41 14.09 15.33
CA MET A 408 -7.65 15.44 14.78
C MET A 408 -8.72 15.40 13.68
N VAL A 409 -8.70 14.41 12.79
CA VAL A 409 -9.78 14.25 11.80
C VAL A 409 -11.14 14.11 12.47
N MET A 410 -11.25 13.22 13.47
CA MET A 410 -12.50 12.99 14.21
C MET A 410 -12.99 14.23 14.97
N LEU A 411 -12.08 15.10 15.41
CA LEU A 411 -12.42 16.33 16.15
C LEU A 411 -12.83 17.49 15.23
N PHE A 412 -12.34 17.52 13.99
CA PHE A 412 -12.51 18.67 13.07
C PHE A 412 -13.43 18.38 11.87
N ASN A 413 -13.89 17.14 11.67
CA ASN A 413 -14.76 16.78 10.56
C ASN A 413 -16.07 16.21 11.09
N ASP A 414 -17.18 16.83 10.69
CA ASP A 414 -18.52 16.45 11.15
C ASP A 414 -19.00 15.10 10.57
N ASP A 415 -18.43 14.67 9.44
CA ASP A 415 -18.72 13.38 8.82
C ASP A 415 -17.44 12.67 8.35
N THR A 416 -17.05 11.63 9.09
CA THR A 416 -15.95 10.72 8.74
C THR A 416 -16.45 9.43 8.09
N SER A 417 -17.76 9.30 7.86
CA SER A 417 -18.34 8.09 7.29
C SER A 417 -17.98 7.97 5.82
N VAL A 418 -17.70 6.73 5.39
CA VAL A 418 -17.44 6.43 3.99
C VAL A 418 -18.57 5.51 3.52
N ALA A 419 -19.38 6.01 2.60
CA ALA A 419 -20.60 5.33 2.17
C ALA A 419 -20.28 4.09 1.33
N GLY A 420 -20.47 2.89 1.89
CA GLY A 420 -20.27 1.63 1.17
C GLY A 420 -20.59 0.39 1.98
N THR A 421 -20.32 -0.77 1.38
CA THR A 421 -20.57 -2.08 1.99
C THR A 421 -19.47 -2.41 3.01
N VAL A 422 -19.88 -2.85 4.20
CA VAL A 422 -18.96 -3.38 5.21
C VAL A 422 -18.65 -4.83 4.87
N HIS A 423 -17.38 -5.16 4.77
CA HIS A 423 -16.92 -6.53 4.58
C HIS A 423 -16.68 -7.17 5.94
N ASP A 424 -17.23 -8.36 6.15
CA ASP A 424 -16.92 -9.17 7.33
C ASP A 424 -15.49 -9.76 7.22
N GLY A 425 -15.09 -10.55 8.23
CA GLY A 425 -13.75 -11.14 8.27
C GLY A 425 -13.46 -12.04 7.05
N ALA A 426 -14.44 -12.84 6.63
CA ALA A 426 -14.31 -13.75 5.50
C ALA A 426 -14.22 -12.99 4.17
N GLY A 427 -15.13 -12.05 3.93
CA GLY A 427 -15.14 -11.22 2.73
C GLY A 427 -13.90 -10.33 2.62
N SER A 428 -13.41 -9.79 3.74
CA SER A 428 -12.16 -9.01 3.77
C SER A 428 -10.95 -9.88 3.43
N TYR A 429 -10.89 -11.09 3.97
CA TYR A 429 -9.82 -12.06 3.67
C TYR A 429 -9.83 -12.42 2.18
N GLU A 430 -10.98 -12.83 1.63
CA GLU A 430 -11.13 -13.18 0.23
C GLU A 430 -10.69 -12.02 -0.68
N TRP A 431 -11.10 -10.80 -0.35
CA TRP A 431 -10.87 -9.66 -1.22
C TRP A 431 -9.39 -9.26 -1.31
N VAL A 432 -8.65 -9.36 -0.20
CA VAL A 432 -7.24 -8.95 -0.08
C VAL A 432 -6.27 -10.12 -0.22
N LEU A 433 -6.45 -11.16 0.60
CA LEU A 433 -5.57 -12.34 0.67
C LEU A 433 -5.94 -13.43 -0.33
N GLN A 434 -7.01 -13.22 -1.10
CA GLN A 434 -7.49 -14.09 -2.18
C GLN A 434 -8.18 -15.36 -1.67
N GLN A 435 -8.75 -16.10 -2.62
CA GLN A 435 -9.42 -17.38 -2.43
C GLN A 435 -8.72 -18.49 -3.22
N SER A 436 -9.24 -19.71 -3.12
CA SER A 436 -8.74 -20.90 -3.80
C SER A 436 -7.24 -21.11 -3.51
N VAL A 437 -6.43 -21.49 -4.50
CA VAL A 437 -4.99 -21.78 -4.30
C VAL A 437 -4.25 -20.59 -3.67
N LEU A 438 -4.50 -19.36 -4.13
CA LEU A 438 -3.85 -18.17 -3.58
C LEU A 438 -4.25 -17.93 -2.11
N GLY A 439 -5.55 -18.06 -1.81
CA GLY A 439 -6.07 -17.94 -0.44
C GLY A 439 -5.54 -19.02 0.51
N VAL A 440 -5.43 -20.26 0.03
CA VAL A 440 -4.83 -21.37 0.80
C VAL A 440 -3.37 -21.08 1.12
N LEU A 441 -2.59 -20.67 0.12
CA LEU A 441 -1.18 -20.35 0.30
C LEU A 441 -0.98 -19.15 1.23
N ALA A 442 -1.78 -18.09 1.09
CA ALA A 442 -1.73 -16.91 1.97
C ALA A 442 -2.04 -17.28 3.43
N GLY A 443 -3.05 -18.11 3.66
CA GLY A 443 -3.46 -18.53 5.00
C GLY A 443 -2.44 -19.47 5.64
N CYS A 444 -2.01 -20.51 4.91
CA CYS A 444 -0.97 -21.41 5.39
C CYS A 444 0.33 -20.64 5.70
N ALA A 445 0.72 -19.70 4.83
CA ALA A 445 1.86 -18.83 5.04
C ALA A 445 1.73 -17.98 6.32
N LEU A 446 0.56 -17.40 6.56
CA LEU A 446 0.28 -16.60 7.75
C LEU A 446 0.46 -17.41 9.03
N TRP A 447 -0.27 -18.50 9.20
CA TRP A 447 -0.27 -19.23 10.48
C TRP A 447 1.00 -20.06 10.69
N LEU A 448 1.73 -20.41 9.62
CA LEU A 448 3.05 -21.06 9.73
C LEU A 448 4.21 -20.07 9.84
N SER A 449 4.00 -18.78 9.57
CA SER A 449 5.04 -17.75 9.60
C SER A 449 5.88 -17.70 10.88
N PRO A 450 5.34 -17.92 12.10
CA PRO A 450 6.15 -17.90 13.32
C PRO A 450 7.24 -18.98 13.37
N LEU A 451 7.05 -20.07 12.62
CA LEU A 451 7.96 -21.21 12.57
C LEU A 451 8.88 -21.18 11.33
N THR A 452 8.47 -20.51 10.26
CA THR A 452 9.25 -20.39 9.01
C THR A 452 10.13 -19.14 8.97
N ALA A 453 9.75 -18.06 9.66
CA ALA A 453 10.58 -16.88 9.79
C ALA A 453 11.88 -17.16 10.59
N ARG A 454 12.90 -16.32 10.38
CA ARG A 454 14.14 -16.38 11.15
C ARG A 454 13.84 -16.35 12.65
N ARG A 455 14.35 -17.36 13.36
CA ARG A 455 14.28 -17.42 14.83
C ARG A 455 14.79 -16.13 15.46
N GLY A 456 14.12 -15.69 16.51
CA GLY A 456 14.37 -14.39 17.13
C GLY A 456 13.21 -13.43 16.88
N VAL A 457 13.53 -12.14 16.78
CA VAL A 457 12.54 -11.07 16.66
C VAL A 457 11.60 -11.26 15.47
N PRO A 458 12.04 -11.67 14.27
CA PRO A 458 11.13 -11.92 13.15
C PRO A 458 10.02 -12.91 13.49
N ALA A 459 10.37 -14.07 14.08
CA ALA A 459 9.41 -15.08 14.50
C ALA A 459 8.35 -14.54 15.49
N LEU A 460 8.77 -13.71 16.46
CA LEU A 460 7.85 -13.05 17.39
C LEU A 460 6.89 -12.08 16.70
N ILE A 461 7.41 -11.24 15.81
CA ILE A 461 6.58 -10.28 15.07
C ILE A 461 5.58 -11.03 14.20
N THR A 462 6.01 -12.08 13.49
CA THR A 462 5.09 -12.90 12.69
C THR A 462 4.05 -13.64 13.53
N ALA A 463 4.38 -14.02 14.77
CA ALA A 463 3.39 -14.55 15.73
C ALA A 463 2.33 -13.52 16.10
N GLY A 464 2.74 -12.26 16.33
CA GLY A 464 1.80 -11.17 16.56
C GLY A 464 0.95 -10.82 15.33
N VAL A 465 1.52 -10.91 14.12
CA VAL A 465 0.76 -10.77 12.86
C VAL A 465 -0.30 -11.87 12.73
N ALA A 466 0.06 -13.13 12.96
CA ALA A 466 -0.87 -14.26 12.91
C ALA A 466 -1.97 -14.14 13.97
N ALA A 467 -1.62 -13.76 15.21
CA ALA A 467 -2.59 -13.52 16.28
C ALA A 467 -3.51 -12.33 15.96
N GLY A 468 -2.95 -11.22 15.48
CA GLY A 468 -3.69 -10.02 15.11
C GLY A 468 -4.69 -10.28 14.00
N LEU A 469 -4.29 -10.97 12.93
CA LEU A 469 -5.24 -11.33 11.87
C LEU A 469 -6.31 -12.28 12.40
N THR A 470 -5.94 -13.28 13.19
CA THR A 470 -6.88 -14.23 13.76
C THR A 470 -7.97 -13.52 14.57
N ALA A 471 -7.61 -12.50 15.36
CA ALA A 471 -8.56 -11.68 16.09
C ALA A 471 -9.48 -10.88 15.15
N LEU A 472 -8.93 -10.28 14.09
CA LEU A 472 -9.71 -9.48 13.13
C LEU A 472 -10.71 -10.32 12.32
N VAL A 473 -10.41 -11.59 12.05
CA VAL A 473 -11.29 -12.46 11.27
C VAL A 473 -12.34 -13.20 12.11
N LEU A 474 -12.37 -12.97 13.43
CA LEU A 474 -13.45 -13.48 14.28
C LEU A 474 -14.79 -12.86 13.88
N PRO A 475 -15.89 -13.65 13.87
CA PRO A 475 -17.22 -13.14 13.58
C PRO A 475 -17.57 -11.94 14.47
N GLY A 476 -18.12 -10.88 13.86
CA GLY A 476 -18.57 -9.68 14.56
C GLY A 476 -17.50 -8.64 14.89
N VAL A 477 -16.20 -8.97 14.90
CA VAL A 477 -15.14 -8.00 15.27
C VAL A 477 -15.09 -6.81 14.31
N LEU A 478 -15.03 -7.06 13.00
CA LEU A 478 -15.06 -5.97 12.01
C LEU A 478 -16.40 -5.23 11.98
N GLY A 479 -17.52 -5.92 12.26
CA GLY A 479 -18.84 -5.31 12.35
C GLY A 479 -18.93 -4.31 13.51
N VAL A 480 -18.58 -4.75 14.72
CA VAL A 480 -18.53 -3.87 15.90
C VAL A 480 -17.56 -2.71 15.69
N THR A 481 -16.40 -2.98 15.08
CA THR A 481 -15.44 -1.91 14.78
C THR A 481 -16.01 -0.91 13.76
N ALA A 482 -16.78 -1.37 12.77
CA ALA A 482 -17.46 -0.49 11.82
C ALA A 482 -18.47 0.41 12.52
N ASP A 483 -19.29 -0.17 13.40
CA ASP A 483 -20.33 0.55 14.16
C ASP A 483 -19.72 1.61 15.09
N LEU A 484 -18.57 1.31 15.71
CA LEU A 484 -17.90 2.24 16.64
C LEU A 484 -17.12 3.36 15.93
N SER A 485 -16.60 3.11 14.73
CA SER A 485 -15.70 4.05 14.05
C SER A 485 -16.37 4.85 12.94
N GLY A 486 -17.53 4.43 12.43
CA GLY A 486 -18.14 4.98 11.23
C GLY A 486 -17.36 4.69 9.94
N ALA A 487 -16.24 3.96 10.02
CA ALA A 487 -15.29 3.75 8.91
C ALA A 487 -15.44 2.36 8.24
N GLY A 488 -16.62 1.75 8.31
CA GLY A 488 -16.85 0.34 7.95
C GLY A 488 -16.39 -0.05 6.53
N GLN A 489 -16.58 0.82 5.53
CA GLN A 489 -16.19 0.54 4.14
C GLN A 489 -14.67 0.34 3.97
N VAL A 490 -13.84 0.89 4.84
CA VAL A 490 -12.37 0.82 4.70
C VAL A 490 -11.73 -0.21 5.62
N LEU A 491 -12.49 -0.87 6.49
CA LEU A 491 -11.94 -1.82 7.48
C LEU A 491 -11.34 -3.09 6.87
N TRP A 492 -11.69 -3.47 5.63
CA TRP A 492 -11.00 -4.56 4.93
C TRP A 492 -9.50 -4.29 4.75
N ARG A 493 -9.07 -3.02 4.80
CA ARG A 493 -7.65 -2.61 4.76
C ARG A 493 -6.87 -3.09 5.99
N THR A 494 -7.54 -3.50 7.07
CA THR A 494 -6.88 -4.14 8.22
C THR A 494 -6.14 -5.43 7.83
N MET A 495 -6.55 -6.09 6.75
CA MET A 495 -5.85 -7.26 6.18
C MET A 495 -4.43 -6.92 5.69
N TRP A 496 -4.12 -5.64 5.45
CA TRP A 496 -2.75 -5.18 5.13
C TRP A 496 -1.75 -5.38 6.27
N LEU A 497 -2.22 -5.71 7.48
CA LEU A 497 -1.38 -6.23 8.55
C LEU A 497 -0.49 -7.39 8.09
N VAL A 498 -0.97 -8.19 7.14
CA VAL A 498 -0.27 -9.38 6.65
C VAL A 498 0.67 -9.00 5.50
N PRO A 499 2.01 -9.09 5.66
CA PRO A 499 2.95 -8.95 4.55
C PRO A 499 3.00 -10.24 3.71
N ALA A 500 1.85 -10.61 3.15
CA ALA A 500 1.60 -11.92 2.55
C ALA A 500 2.63 -12.34 1.49
N PRO A 501 3.16 -11.46 0.60
CA PRO A 501 4.17 -11.86 -0.37
C PRO A 501 5.41 -12.45 0.30
N VAL A 502 5.88 -11.83 1.40
CA VAL A 502 7.03 -12.35 2.16
C VAL A 502 6.65 -13.64 2.88
N LEU A 503 5.48 -13.69 3.53
CA LEU A 503 5.07 -14.88 4.27
C LEU A 503 4.94 -16.10 3.35
N ILE A 504 4.37 -15.93 2.15
CA ILE A 504 4.28 -16.99 1.14
C ILE A 504 5.68 -17.38 0.68
N GLY A 505 6.55 -16.40 0.45
CA GLY A 505 7.97 -16.65 0.17
C GLY A 505 8.68 -17.44 1.28
N LEU A 506 8.33 -17.24 2.56
CA LEU A 506 8.93 -17.98 3.68
C LEU A 506 8.66 -19.48 3.60
N LEU A 507 7.56 -19.93 2.98
CA LEU A 507 7.28 -21.35 2.77
C LEU A 507 8.37 -22.01 1.90
N ALA A 508 9.01 -21.27 1.00
CA ALA A 508 10.12 -21.77 0.18
C ALA A 508 11.40 -22.05 0.98
N THR A 509 11.48 -21.56 2.22
CA THR A 509 12.66 -21.70 3.07
C THR A 509 12.70 -23.06 3.81
N VAL A 510 11.58 -23.80 3.82
CA VAL A 510 11.47 -25.12 4.46
C VAL A 510 12.43 -26.10 3.80
N ARG A 511 13.23 -26.80 4.62
CA ARG A 511 14.23 -27.77 4.15
C ARG A 511 13.62 -29.16 4.07
N LEU A 512 13.69 -29.78 2.89
CA LEU A 512 13.30 -31.17 2.70
C LEU A 512 14.33 -32.13 3.35
N PRO A 513 13.91 -33.17 4.10
CA PRO A 513 14.83 -34.11 4.78
C PRO A 513 15.81 -34.80 3.83
N VAL A 514 15.37 -35.08 2.60
CA VAL A 514 16.17 -35.73 1.53
C VAL A 514 17.38 -34.87 1.12
N ALA A 515 17.31 -33.56 1.28
CA ALA A 515 18.39 -32.62 0.95
C ALA A 515 19.63 -32.74 1.86
N ARG A 516 19.55 -33.51 2.96
CA ARG A 516 20.67 -33.67 3.92
C ARG A 516 21.62 -34.81 3.61
N ARG A 517 21.23 -35.79 2.77
CA ARG A 517 21.99 -37.06 2.62
C ARG A 517 22.34 -37.43 1.17
N GLY A 518 21.95 -36.62 0.18
CA GLY A 518 22.22 -36.89 -1.24
C GLY A 518 23.50 -36.25 -1.79
N PRO A 519 23.96 -36.67 -2.99
CA PRO A 519 25.06 -36.01 -3.71
C PRO A 519 24.73 -34.55 -4.08
N ARG A 520 25.75 -33.72 -4.31
CA ARG A 520 25.64 -32.26 -4.56
C ARG A 520 24.53 -31.84 -5.55
N PRO A 521 24.33 -32.47 -6.73
CA PRO A 521 23.22 -32.11 -7.63
C PRO A 521 21.83 -32.36 -7.03
N VAL A 522 21.65 -33.48 -6.32
CA VAL A 522 20.39 -33.82 -5.63
C VAL A 522 20.10 -32.82 -4.50
N ARG A 523 21.13 -32.38 -3.78
CA ARG A 523 20.99 -31.34 -2.74
C ARG A 523 20.57 -29.99 -3.32
N LEU A 524 21.14 -29.59 -4.45
CA LEU A 524 20.78 -28.34 -5.13
C LEU A 524 19.34 -28.38 -5.66
N LEU A 525 18.93 -29.49 -6.29
CA LEU A 525 17.57 -29.71 -6.75
C LEU A 525 16.56 -29.70 -5.58
N ALA A 526 16.85 -30.47 -4.52
CA ALA A 526 16.00 -30.51 -3.33
C ALA A 526 15.95 -29.16 -2.58
N ALA A 527 16.99 -28.33 -2.70
CA ALA A 527 17.01 -26.98 -2.14
C ALA A 527 16.11 -26.01 -2.92
N GLY A 528 15.94 -26.18 -4.23
CA GLY A 528 15.06 -25.35 -5.07
C GLY A 528 13.62 -25.86 -5.19
N ALA A 529 13.38 -27.15 -4.94
CA ALA A 529 12.08 -27.81 -5.16
C ALA A 529 10.88 -27.12 -4.47
N PRO A 530 10.94 -26.68 -3.19
CA PRO A 530 9.82 -25.98 -2.57
C PRO A 530 9.47 -24.67 -3.28
N ALA A 531 10.47 -23.90 -3.68
CA ALA A 531 10.27 -22.64 -4.40
C ALA A 531 9.63 -22.89 -5.78
N ALA A 532 10.11 -23.89 -6.52
CA ALA A 532 9.58 -24.26 -7.82
C ALA A 532 8.12 -24.77 -7.72
N ALA A 533 7.81 -25.61 -6.73
CA ALA A 533 6.45 -26.11 -6.50
C ALA A 533 5.48 -24.97 -6.13
N LEU A 534 5.90 -24.05 -5.26
CA LEU A 534 5.11 -22.87 -4.92
C LEU A 534 4.89 -21.97 -6.14
N ALA A 535 5.94 -21.69 -6.92
CA ALA A 535 5.81 -20.91 -8.15
C ALA A 535 4.86 -21.57 -9.15
N ALA A 536 4.95 -22.89 -9.34
CA ALA A 536 4.04 -23.64 -10.21
C ALA A 536 2.58 -23.55 -9.72
N ALA A 537 2.33 -23.70 -8.41
CA ALA A 537 1.00 -23.57 -7.83
C ALA A 537 0.43 -22.15 -7.99
N LEU A 538 1.26 -21.12 -7.79
CA LEU A 538 0.89 -19.71 -7.98
C LEU A 538 0.55 -19.41 -9.45
N ILE A 539 1.35 -19.93 -10.38
CA ILE A 539 1.13 -19.72 -11.82
C ILE A 539 -0.14 -20.45 -12.29
N ALA A 540 -0.35 -21.69 -11.82
CA ALA A 540 -1.52 -22.48 -12.19
C ALA A 540 -2.83 -22.00 -11.55
N GLY A 541 -2.77 -21.48 -10.32
CA GLY A 541 -3.94 -21.07 -9.54
C GLY A 541 -4.21 -19.56 -9.52
N GLY A 542 -3.31 -18.74 -10.06
CA GLY A 542 -3.41 -17.29 -10.04
C GLY A 542 -3.79 -16.67 -11.39
N VAL A 543 -4.15 -15.39 -11.38
CA VAL A 543 -4.41 -14.60 -12.59
C VAL A 543 -3.29 -13.57 -12.75
N PRO A 544 -2.58 -13.56 -13.90
CA PRO A 544 -1.52 -12.60 -14.10
C PRO A 544 -2.06 -11.16 -14.08
N VAL A 545 -1.30 -10.23 -13.49
CA VAL A 545 -1.70 -8.83 -13.35
C VAL A 545 -1.91 -8.11 -14.69
N TRP A 546 -1.36 -8.63 -15.79
CA TRP A 546 -1.56 -8.12 -17.16
C TRP A 546 -2.71 -8.81 -17.92
N SER A 547 -3.54 -9.62 -17.26
CA SER A 547 -4.66 -10.32 -17.90
C SER A 547 -5.79 -9.37 -18.31
N ALA A 548 -6.37 -9.57 -19.49
CA ALA A 548 -7.59 -8.86 -19.89
C ALA A 548 -8.79 -9.15 -18.95
N SER A 549 -8.80 -10.31 -18.29
CA SER A 549 -9.88 -10.72 -17.37
C SER A 549 -9.98 -9.83 -16.12
N ASN A 550 -8.92 -9.11 -15.76
CA ASN A 550 -8.94 -8.15 -14.64
C ASN A 550 -9.01 -6.69 -15.09
N GLY A 551 -9.34 -6.45 -16.37
CA GLY A 551 -9.42 -5.11 -16.96
C GLY A 551 -8.08 -4.49 -17.32
N SER A 552 -6.98 -5.26 -17.31
CA SER A 552 -5.66 -4.77 -17.73
C SER A 552 -5.41 -4.98 -19.22
N ALA A 553 -4.59 -4.11 -19.81
CA ALA A 553 -4.10 -4.25 -21.16
C ALA A 553 -2.61 -3.94 -21.24
N VAL A 554 -1.86 -4.72 -22.02
CA VAL A 554 -0.47 -4.41 -22.35
C VAL A 554 -0.45 -3.55 -23.61
N VAL A 555 0.14 -2.37 -23.51
CA VAL A 555 0.29 -1.44 -24.63
C VAL A 555 1.73 -1.44 -25.15
N GLY A 556 1.94 -1.03 -26.40
CA GLY A 556 3.26 -1.03 -27.04
C GLY A 556 4.19 0.14 -26.66
N GLN A 557 3.69 1.12 -25.92
CA GLN A 557 4.44 2.32 -25.53
C GLN A 557 4.03 2.79 -24.12
N PRO A 558 4.90 3.49 -23.38
CA PRO A 558 4.56 4.05 -22.07
C PRO A 558 3.30 4.92 -22.15
N ALA A 559 2.27 4.57 -21.39
CA ALA A 559 0.96 5.22 -21.47
C ALA A 559 0.46 5.70 -20.11
N TRP A 560 -0.41 6.71 -20.16
CA TRP A 560 -1.27 7.08 -19.04
C TRP A 560 -2.10 5.89 -18.57
N LYS A 561 -2.49 5.90 -17.29
CA LYS A 561 -3.38 4.88 -16.71
C LYS A 561 -4.85 5.14 -17.04
N ALA A 562 -5.11 6.00 -18.02
CA ALA A 562 -6.41 6.27 -18.58
C ALA A 562 -6.43 5.89 -20.06
N SER A 563 -7.62 5.56 -20.57
CA SER A 563 -7.80 5.27 -21.99
C SER A 563 -7.43 6.48 -22.86
N GLY A 564 -6.51 6.28 -23.80
CA GLY A 564 -6.10 7.34 -24.74
C GLY A 564 -7.28 7.91 -25.56
N THR A 565 -8.27 7.07 -25.90
CA THR A 565 -9.47 7.51 -26.63
C THR A 565 -10.35 8.40 -25.75
N SER A 566 -10.54 8.04 -24.47
CA SER A 566 -11.32 8.83 -23.52
C SER A 566 -10.63 10.14 -23.16
N VAL A 567 -9.31 10.12 -22.98
CA VAL A 567 -8.50 11.33 -22.72
C VAL A 567 -8.53 12.28 -23.91
N GLY A 568 -8.36 11.76 -25.12
CA GLY A 568 -8.44 12.56 -26.35
C GLY A 568 -9.81 13.18 -26.56
N ALA A 569 -10.89 12.40 -26.38
CA ALA A 569 -12.26 12.90 -26.46
C ALA A 569 -12.54 13.98 -25.42
N ALA A 570 -12.19 13.74 -24.15
CA ALA A 570 -12.38 14.72 -23.07
C ALA A 570 -11.62 16.02 -23.36
N ARG A 571 -10.36 15.95 -23.82
CA ARG A 571 -9.57 17.14 -24.17
C ARG A 571 -10.23 17.98 -25.25
N ASN A 572 -10.77 17.35 -26.29
CA ASN A 572 -11.43 18.05 -27.38
C ASN A 572 -12.75 18.70 -26.93
N VAL A 573 -13.56 18.00 -26.11
CA VAL A 573 -14.82 18.55 -25.57
C VAL A 573 -14.56 19.68 -24.57
N ILE A 574 -13.52 19.58 -23.73
CA ILE A 574 -13.07 20.68 -22.86
C ILE A 574 -12.74 21.93 -23.69
N GLY A 575 -12.07 21.76 -24.83
CA GLY A 575 -11.78 22.86 -25.75
C GLY A 575 -13.04 23.51 -26.35
N LEU A 576 -14.13 22.75 -26.53
CA LEU A 576 -15.41 23.28 -27.01
C LEU A 576 -16.18 24.03 -25.93
N ALA A 577 -16.14 23.55 -24.67
CA ALA A 577 -16.84 24.18 -23.56
C ALA A 577 -16.13 25.45 -23.05
N GLY A 578 -14.80 25.48 -23.13
CA GLY A 578 -13.99 26.59 -22.64
C GLY A 578 -13.84 26.62 -21.10
N PRO A 579 -13.12 27.62 -20.58
CA PRO A 579 -12.94 27.82 -19.14
C PRO A 579 -14.27 28.13 -18.44
N GLY A 580 -14.50 27.54 -17.27
CA GLY A 580 -15.75 27.66 -16.52
C GLY A 580 -16.83 26.67 -16.95
N GLY A 581 -16.66 25.99 -18.08
CA GLY A 581 -17.70 25.15 -18.65
C GLY A 581 -17.99 23.85 -17.88
N LEU A 582 -19.22 23.36 -18.01
CA LEU A 582 -19.71 22.08 -17.52
C LEU A 582 -20.02 21.15 -18.70
N VAL A 583 -19.37 19.99 -18.72
CA VAL A 583 -19.48 19.03 -19.83
C VAL A 583 -20.19 17.75 -19.41
N LEU A 584 -21.18 17.33 -20.19
CA LEU A 584 -21.84 16.03 -20.09
C LEU A 584 -21.30 15.13 -21.21
N MET A 585 -20.76 13.97 -20.84
CA MET A 585 -20.27 12.97 -21.80
C MET A 585 -20.56 11.57 -21.25
N PRO A 586 -20.35 10.48 -22.02
CA PRO A 586 -20.36 9.14 -21.44
C PRO A 586 -19.34 9.01 -20.29
N PRO A 587 -19.61 8.20 -19.25
CA PRO A 587 -18.81 8.14 -18.02
C PRO A 587 -17.31 7.92 -18.22
N ALA A 588 -16.93 7.11 -19.23
CA ALA A 588 -15.52 6.86 -19.54
C ALA A 588 -14.76 8.15 -19.92
N ALA A 589 -15.39 9.06 -20.65
CA ALA A 589 -14.81 10.35 -21.04
C ALA A 589 -14.89 11.36 -19.88
N MET A 590 -16.02 11.45 -19.17
CA MET A 590 -16.17 12.36 -18.02
C MET A 590 -15.11 12.13 -16.94
N ARG A 591 -14.74 10.86 -16.68
CA ARG A 591 -13.68 10.52 -15.71
C ARG A 591 -12.32 11.14 -16.06
N SER A 592 -12.06 11.43 -17.33
CA SER A 592 -10.79 11.99 -17.79
C SER A 592 -10.68 13.51 -17.59
N VAL A 593 -11.81 14.21 -17.42
CA VAL A 593 -11.84 15.68 -17.28
C VAL A 593 -11.00 16.19 -16.11
N PRO A 594 -11.17 15.70 -14.86
CA PRO A 594 -10.40 16.20 -13.72
C PRO A 594 -8.91 15.79 -13.76
N LEU A 595 -8.52 14.90 -14.68
CA LEU A 595 -7.12 14.53 -14.93
C LEU A 595 -6.40 15.56 -15.83
N LEU A 596 -7.18 16.41 -16.51
CA LEU A 596 -6.70 17.34 -17.54
C LEU A 596 -6.76 18.80 -17.07
N THR A 597 -7.76 19.17 -16.27
CA THR A 597 -8.01 20.57 -15.90
C THR A 597 -8.84 20.68 -14.62
N VAL A 598 -8.75 21.84 -13.97
CA VAL A 598 -9.65 22.28 -12.89
C VAL A 598 -10.55 23.44 -13.31
N ARG A 599 -10.45 23.88 -14.57
CA ARG A 599 -11.22 25.03 -15.08
C ARG A 599 -12.54 24.62 -15.72
N THR A 600 -12.65 23.37 -16.14
CA THR A 600 -13.84 22.80 -16.79
C THR A 600 -14.20 21.54 -16.05
N HIS A 601 -15.47 21.36 -15.71
CA HIS A 601 -15.91 20.25 -14.86
C HIS A 601 -16.79 19.29 -15.64
N ALA A 602 -16.72 18.01 -15.28
CA ALA A 602 -17.66 17.03 -15.80
C ALA A 602 -18.92 17.00 -14.90
N VAL A 603 -20.09 16.78 -15.51
CA VAL A 603 -21.34 16.55 -14.77
C VAL A 603 -21.16 15.45 -13.72
N ASN A 604 -20.45 14.37 -14.08
CA ASN A 604 -20.17 13.28 -13.16
C ASN A 604 -18.86 12.57 -13.50
N ALA A 605 -17.74 13.04 -12.95
CA ALA A 605 -16.45 12.37 -13.13
C ALA A 605 -16.39 10.98 -12.47
N ASN A 606 -17.03 10.82 -11.30
CA ASN A 606 -17.14 9.55 -10.60
C ASN A 606 -18.38 9.53 -9.69
N GLY A 607 -19.31 8.61 -9.96
CA GLY A 607 -20.57 8.53 -9.23
C GLY A 607 -20.45 8.06 -7.78
N HIS A 608 -19.33 7.45 -7.36
CA HIS A 608 -19.07 7.15 -5.95
C HIS A 608 -18.81 8.43 -5.17
N TYR A 609 -17.85 9.24 -5.62
CA TYR A 609 -17.51 10.51 -4.95
C TYR A 609 -18.62 11.54 -5.02
N LEU A 610 -19.41 11.57 -6.10
CA LEU A 610 -20.58 12.45 -6.19
C LEU A 610 -21.59 12.23 -5.04
N ARG A 611 -21.74 10.99 -4.55
CA ARG A 611 -22.65 10.68 -3.44
C ARG A 611 -22.13 11.15 -2.08
N SER A 612 -20.83 11.36 -1.98
CA SER A 612 -20.15 11.79 -0.75
C SER A 612 -19.83 13.28 -0.76
N LEU A 613 -20.28 14.03 -1.78
CA LEU A 613 -20.08 15.46 -1.85
C LEU A 613 -21.11 16.17 -0.93
N PRO A 614 -20.70 17.12 -0.07
CA PRO A 614 -21.61 17.82 0.85
C PRO A 614 -22.44 18.89 0.12
N VAL A 615 -23.37 18.44 -0.72
CA VAL A 615 -24.25 19.26 -1.55
C VAL A 615 -25.70 18.79 -1.44
N SER A 616 -26.64 19.57 -1.96
CA SER A 616 -28.05 19.18 -1.92
C SER A 616 -28.30 17.87 -2.68
N GLN A 617 -29.24 17.06 -2.18
CA GLN A 617 -29.64 15.81 -2.83
C GLN A 617 -30.08 16.03 -4.29
N ARG A 618 -30.73 17.16 -4.58
CA ARG A 618 -31.12 17.56 -5.94
C ARG A 618 -29.91 17.73 -6.87
N PHE A 619 -28.82 18.33 -6.39
CA PHE A 619 -27.58 18.47 -7.17
C PHE A 619 -27.02 17.11 -7.59
N ILE A 620 -27.08 16.13 -6.68
CA ILE A 620 -26.61 14.76 -6.90
C ILE A 620 -27.53 14.04 -7.90
N ASP A 621 -28.84 14.13 -7.71
CA ASP A 621 -29.81 13.40 -8.51
C ASP A 621 -29.89 13.94 -9.95
N ASP A 622 -29.83 15.26 -10.14
CA ASP A 622 -29.75 15.87 -11.48
C ASP A 622 -28.54 15.31 -12.26
N ARG A 623 -27.37 15.26 -11.62
CA ARG A 623 -26.15 14.71 -12.24
C ARG A 623 -26.25 13.21 -12.52
N LYS A 624 -26.89 12.43 -11.65
CA LYS A 624 -27.15 11.00 -11.90
C LYS A 624 -28.10 10.79 -13.09
N THR A 625 -29.17 11.57 -13.17
CA THR A 625 -30.12 11.53 -14.29
C THR A 625 -29.43 11.86 -15.61
N LEU A 626 -28.66 12.94 -15.66
CA LEU A 626 -27.87 13.31 -16.84
C LEU A 626 -26.85 12.23 -17.22
N THR A 627 -26.18 11.66 -16.23
CA THR A 627 -25.24 10.54 -16.45
C THR A 627 -25.95 9.33 -17.05
N ALA A 628 -27.15 9.00 -16.57
CA ALA A 628 -27.94 7.87 -17.08
C ALA A 628 -28.40 8.11 -18.53
N ALA A 629 -28.73 9.36 -18.90
CA ALA A 629 -29.12 9.71 -20.26
C ALA A 629 -28.03 9.38 -21.30
N VAL A 630 -26.74 9.51 -20.95
CA VAL A 630 -25.60 9.32 -21.87
C VAL A 630 -24.69 8.12 -21.53
N ARG A 631 -25.08 7.27 -20.56
CA ARG A 631 -24.22 6.19 -20.03
C ARG A 631 -23.83 5.16 -21.10
N ALA A 632 -24.82 4.62 -21.79
CA ALA A 632 -24.67 3.55 -22.76
C ALA A 632 -25.73 3.71 -23.86
N ALA A 633 -25.41 3.25 -25.07
CA ALA A 633 -26.33 3.31 -26.20
C ALA A 633 -27.55 2.39 -26.05
N HIS A 634 -27.35 1.27 -25.35
CA HIS A 634 -28.38 0.29 -25.04
C HIS A 634 -28.64 0.31 -23.53
N GLY A 635 -29.92 0.31 -23.14
CA GLY A 635 -30.34 0.35 -21.74
C GLY A 635 -31.57 1.23 -21.54
N SER A 636 -32.09 1.23 -20.31
CA SER A 636 -33.11 2.18 -19.90
C SER A 636 -32.51 3.59 -19.91
N LYS A 637 -33.31 4.55 -20.38
CA LYS A 637 -33.00 5.97 -20.32
C LYS A 637 -33.99 6.64 -19.36
N PRO A 638 -33.61 7.73 -18.68
CA PRO A 638 -34.55 8.52 -17.89
C PRO A 638 -35.63 9.16 -18.78
N GLU A 639 -36.68 9.67 -18.14
CA GLU A 639 -37.73 10.39 -18.86
C GLU A 639 -37.21 11.71 -19.44
N GLU A 640 -37.75 12.11 -20.59
CA GLU A 640 -37.34 13.34 -21.27
C GLU A 640 -37.57 14.60 -20.41
N SER A 641 -38.69 14.64 -19.69
CA SER A 641 -39.05 15.73 -18.78
C SER A 641 -38.00 15.90 -17.68
N GLU A 642 -37.53 14.80 -17.09
CA GLU A 642 -36.48 14.79 -16.07
C GLU A 642 -35.14 15.27 -16.63
N VAL A 643 -34.74 14.77 -17.81
CA VAL A 643 -33.49 15.18 -18.47
C VAL A 643 -33.51 16.66 -18.82
N ARG A 644 -34.61 17.16 -19.40
CA ARG A 644 -34.78 18.58 -19.74
C ARG A 644 -34.67 19.45 -18.48
N ALA A 645 -35.37 19.07 -17.41
CA ALA A 645 -35.36 19.82 -16.17
C ALA A 645 -33.97 19.81 -15.50
N ALA A 646 -33.26 18.68 -15.55
CA ALA A 646 -31.90 18.58 -15.03
C ALA A 646 -30.91 19.40 -15.87
N LEU A 647 -30.99 19.39 -17.20
CA LEU A 647 -30.14 20.20 -18.09
C LEU A 647 -30.35 21.70 -17.86
N ALA A 648 -31.61 22.14 -17.70
CA ALA A 648 -31.94 23.54 -17.43
C ALA A 648 -31.38 24.04 -16.08
N ARG A 649 -31.41 23.19 -15.04
CA ARG A 649 -30.87 23.53 -13.71
C ARG A 649 -29.35 23.47 -13.62
N THR A 650 -28.74 22.51 -14.30
CA THR A 650 -27.28 22.29 -14.21
C THR A 650 -26.49 23.22 -15.12
N GLY A 651 -27.08 23.69 -16.23
CA GLY A 651 -26.41 24.59 -17.17
C GLY A 651 -25.24 23.91 -17.89
N VAL A 652 -25.48 22.77 -18.52
CA VAL A 652 -24.43 22.05 -19.28
C VAL A 652 -24.09 22.83 -20.57
N ASP A 653 -22.82 23.19 -20.74
CA ASP A 653 -22.37 23.95 -21.91
C ASP A 653 -22.14 23.07 -23.14
N VAL A 654 -21.76 21.81 -22.93
CA VAL A 654 -21.60 20.83 -24.01
C VAL A 654 -22.10 19.47 -23.55
N ALA A 655 -23.09 18.93 -24.25
CA ALA A 655 -23.68 17.64 -23.95
C ALA A 655 -23.41 16.63 -25.08
N CYS A 656 -22.70 15.55 -24.76
CA CYS A 656 -22.30 14.54 -25.72
C CYS A 656 -22.86 13.15 -25.36
N ALA A 657 -23.28 12.41 -26.39
CA ALA A 657 -23.57 10.98 -26.32
C ALA A 657 -22.66 10.21 -27.29
N TRP A 658 -22.63 8.88 -27.19
CA TRP A 658 -21.96 8.07 -28.21
C TRP A 658 -22.62 8.30 -29.58
N ARG A 659 -21.84 8.28 -30.66
CA ARG A 659 -22.36 8.48 -32.02
C ARG A 659 -23.49 7.51 -32.39
N TRP A 660 -23.46 6.31 -31.83
CA TRP A 660 -24.46 5.25 -32.01
C TRP A 660 -25.55 5.22 -30.93
N ASP A 661 -25.56 6.18 -29.99
CA ASP A 661 -26.61 6.32 -28.97
C ASP A 661 -27.69 7.30 -29.45
N GLU A 662 -28.53 6.83 -30.37
CA GLU A 662 -29.61 7.64 -30.94
C GLU A 662 -30.64 8.07 -29.90
N ARG A 663 -30.95 7.20 -28.93
CA ARG A 663 -31.88 7.51 -27.83
C ARG A 663 -31.32 8.59 -26.91
N GLY A 664 -30.06 8.47 -26.49
CA GLY A 664 -29.40 9.49 -25.68
C GLY A 664 -29.30 10.83 -26.41
N THR A 665 -28.93 10.81 -27.70
CA THR A 665 -28.90 12.00 -28.56
C THR A 665 -30.29 12.62 -28.70
N GLY A 666 -31.32 11.80 -28.88
CA GLY A 666 -32.72 12.24 -28.99
C GLY A 666 -33.19 12.98 -27.75
N LEU A 667 -32.87 12.49 -26.55
CA LEU A 667 -33.18 13.16 -25.29
C LEU A 667 -32.53 14.54 -25.19
N LEU A 668 -31.26 14.67 -25.60
CA LEU A 668 -30.56 15.96 -25.60
C LEU A 668 -31.19 16.95 -26.59
N ARG A 669 -31.53 16.51 -27.80
CA ARG A 669 -32.21 17.35 -28.80
C ARG A 669 -33.60 17.76 -28.35
N ALA A 670 -34.35 16.84 -27.79
CA ALA A 670 -35.68 17.12 -27.28
C ALA A 670 -35.62 18.19 -26.18
N ALA A 671 -34.60 18.12 -25.30
CA ALA A 671 -34.32 19.14 -24.29
C ALA A 671 -33.86 20.51 -24.84
N GLY A 672 -33.72 20.67 -26.15
CA GLY A 672 -33.39 21.94 -26.82
C GLY A 672 -31.93 22.10 -27.22
N TYR A 673 -31.07 21.09 -27.02
CA TYR A 673 -29.66 21.17 -27.40
C TYR A 673 -29.49 20.91 -28.91
N GLY A 674 -28.68 21.72 -29.59
CA GLY A 674 -28.49 21.74 -31.05
C GLY A 674 -27.03 21.93 -31.48
N ASP A 675 -26.81 22.50 -32.67
CA ASP A 675 -25.49 22.81 -33.25
C ASP A 675 -24.49 21.62 -33.21
N GLU A 676 -24.94 20.45 -33.66
CA GLU A 676 -24.19 19.17 -33.54
C GLU A 676 -22.75 19.25 -34.08
N ARG A 677 -21.80 18.75 -33.28
CA ARG A 677 -20.40 18.53 -33.68
C ARG A 677 -19.96 17.11 -33.33
N LEU A 678 -19.18 16.51 -34.23
CA LEU A 678 -18.57 15.21 -34.01
C LEU A 678 -17.18 15.37 -33.37
N VAL A 679 -16.96 14.66 -32.27
CA VAL A 679 -15.69 14.62 -31.54
C VAL A 679 -15.28 13.17 -31.36
N GLY A 680 -14.49 12.65 -32.31
CA GLY A 680 -14.13 11.23 -32.34
C GLY A 680 -15.38 10.34 -32.43
N SER A 681 -15.63 9.51 -31.40
CA SER A 681 -16.83 8.66 -31.29
C SER A 681 -18.00 9.32 -30.57
N LEU A 682 -17.89 10.60 -30.21
CA LEU A 682 -18.94 11.36 -29.53
C LEU A 682 -19.68 12.28 -30.51
N ARG A 683 -20.99 12.38 -30.31
CA ARG A 683 -21.87 13.38 -30.91
C ARG A 683 -22.20 14.40 -29.83
N CYS A 684 -21.70 15.62 -29.99
CA CYS A 684 -21.82 16.71 -29.01
C CYS A 684 -22.79 17.77 -29.50
N LEU A 685 -23.66 18.23 -28.59
CA LEU A 685 -24.67 19.24 -28.81
C LEU A 685 -24.48 20.38 -27.81
N PHE A 686 -24.94 21.58 -28.19
CA PHE A 686 -24.78 22.82 -27.45
C PHE A 686 -26.14 23.33 -26.99
N PRO A 687 -26.22 24.06 -25.86
CA PRO A 687 -27.46 24.68 -25.42
C PRO A 687 -27.98 25.66 -26.48
N PRO A 688 -29.29 25.92 -26.50
CA PRO A 688 -29.88 26.91 -27.41
C PRO A 688 -29.23 28.28 -27.16
N ARG A 689 -28.97 29.03 -28.24
CA ARG A 689 -28.48 30.41 -28.13
C ARG A 689 -29.58 31.24 -27.46
N ALA A 690 -29.22 31.92 -26.38
CA ALA A 690 -30.11 32.85 -25.66
C ALA A 690 -30.44 34.06 -26.53
#